data_AF-A0A364LC19-F1
#
_entry.id   AF-A0A364LC19-F1
#
_cell.length_a   1.000
_cell.length_b   1.000
_cell.length_c   1.000
_cell.angle_alpha   90.00
_cell.angle_beta   90.00
_cell.angle_gamma   90.00
#
_symmetry.space_group_name_H-M   'P 1'
#
loop_
_entity.id
_entity.type
_entity.pdbx_description
1 polymer ?
#
loop_
_entity_poly.entity_id
_entity_poly.type
_entity_poly.pdbx_seq_one_letter_code
_entity_poly.pdbx_strand_id
1 'polypeptide(L)'
;MAEKAEILLVGSGGVGTIAALNLEIGGLARVTAVLRSNYEKVVNEGFHIKSCDHGDIKNWRPSQVINKIPSSEQHEFDYIIVTTKNVADSHPTCAELIAPAVTPGRTTIVLIQNGLHIEKPFLEAFPQNTVLSGISLIGSHETSTAVIEHEDPDRLVIGAFSNPNVPQEQQDRIAQDFVKMYSASGKTDCTFEPDVPFYRWQKLVYNACLNPICAITGLDTGTIRLADDAVATLVRPAMDEIVEAARACGVNLPDGVAERMINIDPLTMYLRPSMAEDVLKGNLIEFENIVGAPLREGTSRGVAMPTQTFLYHTLKTMQWRLKAGGQVGTYLTNALLSTGKHQITALTRSDSKNPIPSGVTVAHINYAEPSTLVDALRGHDALIYSLSVLATDEADRLIKAAAEAEVPWILPNEFGYNSDNDVVNKDTLTGFPKKAQRKLIEELGKSSWIGIATGYWYEYSLSVGGWSFGFDIKNKEATFYDSGDVKIHTSTWPQIGKAVANLLSLPITSDDSSATTVSSFRNKFAFISSFYVNQQDIFASLLRVTGTSRDEWKISNQPSAARFAFGKQMLQKGDRRGFGLALYARTFFPDGAGTHPSSANALLSIPETEDIDEYTATAVKMANENYFENKVVPRITPASS
;
A
#
# COMPACT_ATOMS: atom_id res chain seq x y z
N MET A 1 -3.79 42.57 19.21
CA MET A 1 -4.44 41.43 18.53
C MET A 1 -4.48 40.29 19.52
N ALA A 2 -5.58 39.53 19.61
CA ALA A 2 -5.58 38.31 20.42
C ALA A 2 -4.50 37.36 19.90
N GLU A 3 -3.88 36.60 20.80
CA GLU A 3 -2.86 35.61 20.42
C GLU A 3 -3.54 34.48 19.63
N LYS A 4 -2.94 34.09 18.49
CA LYS A 4 -3.46 33.02 17.63
C LYS A 4 -3.15 31.67 18.27
N ALA A 5 -4.08 30.72 18.20
CA ALA A 5 -3.82 29.35 18.65
C ALA A 5 -2.78 28.66 17.77
N GLU A 6 -1.85 27.93 18.38
CA GLU A 6 -0.84 27.12 17.69
C GLU A 6 -1.39 25.73 17.40
N ILE A 7 -1.47 25.37 16.12
CA ILE A 7 -2.08 24.12 15.67
C ILE A 7 -1.06 23.27 14.91
N LEU A 8 -0.87 22.02 15.32
CA LEU A 8 -0.17 21.01 14.53
C LEU A 8 -1.20 20.14 13.81
N LEU A 9 -1.17 20.14 12.47
CA LEU A 9 -2.04 19.28 11.66
C LEU A 9 -1.26 18.07 11.14
N VAL A 10 -1.70 16.87 11.54
CA VAL A 10 -1.11 15.59 11.14
C VAL A 10 -2.08 14.88 10.19
N GLY A 11 -1.67 14.80 8.93
CA GLY A 11 -2.49 14.31 7.81
C GLY A 11 -3.03 15.47 6.99
N SER A 12 -2.53 15.61 5.76
CA SER A 12 -2.93 16.68 4.82
C SER A 12 -3.46 16.09 3.51
N GLY A 13 -4.37 15.12 3.63
CA GLY A 13 -5.23 14.70 2.51
C GLY A 13 -6.37 15.70 2.30
N GLY A 14 -7.48 15.27 1.68
CA GLY A 14 -8.67 16.11 1.47
C GLY A 14 -9.16 16.80 2.74
N VAL A 15 -9.61 16.00 3.72
CA VAL A 15 -10.15 16.51 5.00
C VAL A 15 -9.15 17.40 5.74
N GLY A 16 -7.92 16.94 5.90
CA GLY A 16 -6.89 17.71 6.63
C GLY A 16 -6.53 19.03 5.97
N THR A 17 -6.51 19.09 4.63
CA THR A 17 -6.22 20.34 3.91
C THR A 17 -7.36 21.34 4.04
N ILE A 18 -8.62 20.90 3.96
CA ILE A 18 -9.78 21.78 4.18
C ILE A 18 -9.86 22.24 5.65
N ALA A 19 -9.57 21.36 6.61
CA ALA A 19 -9.49 21.74 8.01
C ALA A 19 -8.43 22.81 8.28
N ALA A 20 -7.22 22.64 7.72
CA ALA A 20 -6.16 23.64 7.82
C ALA A 20 -6.55 24.97 7.16
N LEU A 21 -7.22 24.91 6.00
CA LEU A 21 -7.73 26.09 5.30
C LEU A 21 -8.74 26.87 6.14
N ASN A 22 -9.70 26.18 6.76
CA ASN A 22 -10.72 26.80 7.60
C ASN A 22 -10.12 27.53 8.82
N LEU A 23 -9.16 26.89 9.48
CA LEU A 23 -8.48 27.45 10.65
C LEU A 23 -7.59 28.66 10.32
N GLU A 24 -6.92 28.64 9.16
CA GLU A 24 -6.08 29.76 8.71
C GLU A 24 -6.89 30.97 8.24
N ILE A 25 -7.92 30.76 7.41
CA ILE A 25 -8.73 31.85 6.85
C ILE A 25 -9.51 32.58 7.96
N GLY A 26 -9.92 31.87 9.01
CA GLY A 26 -10.57 32.46 10.17
C GLY A 26 -9.70 33.45 10.95
N GLY A 27 -8.38 33.42 10.76
CA GLY A 27 -7.44 34.37 11.34
C GLY A 27 -7.19 34.20 12.85
N LEU A 28 -7.77 33.18 13.48
CA LEU A 28 -7.63 32.89 14.92
C LEU A 28 -6.59 31.81 15.24
N ALA A 29 -6.07 31.12 14.22
CA ALA A 29 -5.06 30.07 14.37
C ALA A 29 -3.84 30.30 13.46
N ARG A 30 -2.74 29.65 13.81
CA ARG A 30 -1.58 29.39 12.94
C ARG A 30 -1.42 27.89 12.80
N VAL A 31 -1.43 27.38 11.57
CA VAL A 31 -1.35 25.95 11.30
C VAL A 31 0.05 25.58 10.82
N THR A 32 0.65 24.64 11.52
CA THR A 32 1.83 23.90 11.11
C THR A 32 1.39 22.53 10.60
N ALA A 33 1.46 22.30 9.29
CA ALA A 33 1.03 21.05 8.68
C ALA A 33 2.21 20.10 8.43
N VAL A 34 2.06 18.85 8.86
CA VAL A 34 3.04 17.78 8.65
C VAL A 34 2.68 17.00 7.39
N LEU A 35 3.48 17.16 6.34
CA LEU A 35 3.29 16.52 5.04
C LEU A 35 4.37 15.48 4.77
N ARG A 36 4.00 14.39 4.10
CA ARG A 36 4.95 13.38 3.59
C ARG A 36 5.08 13.47 2.07
N SER A 37 4.11 12.93 1.34
CA SER A 37 4.11 12.78 -0.12
C SER A 37 3.95 14.11 -0.84
N ASN A 38 3.25 15.06 -0.21
CA ASN A 38 2.98 16.37 -0.76
C ASN A 38 4.01 17.43 -0.33
N TYR A 39 4.97 17.10 0.54
CA TYR A 39 5.86 18.08 1.17
C TYR A 39 6.59 18.94 0.15
N GLU A 40 7.37 18.32 -0.74
CA GLU A 40 8.16 19.02 -1.76
C GLU A 40 7.28 19.91 -2.66
N LYS A 41 6.14 19.39 -3.11
CA LYS A 41 5.25 20.13 -3.99
C LYS A 41 4.58 21.31 -3.28
N VAL A 42 4.11 21.11 -2.05
CA VAL A 42 3.41 22.17 -1.31
C VAL A 42 4.38 23.25 -0.83
N VAL A 43 5.61 22.91 -0.47
CA VAL A 43 6.65 23.91 -0.17
C VAL A 43 6.90 24.79 -1.40
N ASN A 44 7.12 24.19 -2.57
CA ASN A 44 7.52 24.91 -3.79
C ASN A 44 6.36 25.62 -4.51
N GLU A 45 5.19 24.98 -4.60
CA GLU A 45 4.06 25.45 -5.39
C GLU A 45 2.84 25.80 -4.51
N GLY A 46 2.62 25.06 -3.43
CA GLY A 46 1.42 25.13 -2.59
C GLY A 46 0.35 24.15 -3.06
N PHE A 47 -0.74 24.07 -2.31
CA PHE A 47 -1.93 23.32 -2.70
C PHE A 47 -2.73 24.08 -3.76
N HIS A 48 -3.32 23.34 -4.68
CA HIS A 48 -4.44 23.79 -5.51
C HIS A 48 -5.72 23.19 -4.91
N ILE A 49 -6.61 24.03 -4.41
CA ILE A 49 -7.85 23.62 -3.74
C ILE A 49 -9.02 24.10 -4.59
N LYS A 50 -9.76 23.15 -5.19
CA LYS A 50 -11.05 23.41 -5.83
C LYS A 50 -12.15 23.10 -4.81
N SER A 51 -12.81 24.13 -4.30
CA SER A 51 -13.71 24.00 -3.15
C SER A 51 -15.08 24.56 -3.44
N CYS A 52 -16.13 23.80 -3.11
CA CYS A 52 -17.51 24.26 -3.13
C CYS A 52 -17.73 25.46 -2.18
N ASP A 53 -17.03 25.49 -1.04
CA ASP A 53 -17.21 26.51 0.00
C ASP A 53 -16.30 27.74 -0.20
N HIS A 54 -15.10 27.50 -0.75
CA HIS A 54 -14.03 28.50 -0.83
C HIS A 54 -13.68 28.94 -2.25
N GLY A 55 -14.24 28.31 -3.28
CA GLY A 55 -13.90 28.55 -4.68
C GLY A 55 -12.59 27.87 -5.12
N ASP A 56 -12.01 28.36 -6.21
CA ASP A 56 -10.75 27.86 -6.78
C ASP A 56 -9.55 28.64 -6.19
N ILE A 57 -8.79 28.01 -5.29
CA ILE A 57 -7.64 28.59 -4.61
C ILE A 57 -6.35 27.94 -5.11
N LYS A 58 -5.44 28.75 -5.63
CA LYS A 58 -4.14 28.29 -6.13
C LYS A 58 -3.01 28.71 -5.19
N ASN A 59 -1.97 27.88 -5.13
CA ASN A 59 -0.73 28.11 -4.39
C ASN A 59 -0.93 28.34 -2.88
N TRP A 60 -2.00 27.78 -2.29
CA TRP A 60 -2.29 27.95 -0.88
C TRP A 60 -1.34 27.14 -0.01
N ARG A 61 -0.92 27.70 1.12
CA ARG A 61 -0.10 27.03 2.12
C ARG A 61 -0.62 27.37 3.52
N PRO A 62 -0.54 26.42 4.47
CA PRO A 62 -0.67 26.77 5.89
C PRO A 62 0.51 27.64 6.33
N SER A 63 0.41 28.26 7.52
CA SER A 63 1.45 29.13 8.09
C SER A 63 2.84 28.48 8.08
N GLN A 64 2.90 27.17 8.32
CA GLN A 64 4.14 26.40 8.22
C GLN A 64 3.88 25.01 7.61
N VAL A 65 4.82 24.55 6.78
CA VAL A 65 4.83 23.21 6.21
C VAL A 65 6.12 22.51 6.64
N ILE A 66 5.99 21.35 7.29
CA ILE A 66 7.11 20.53 7.76
C ILE A 66 6.94 19.08 7.31
N ASN A 67 8.03 18.30 7.30
CA ASN A 67 8.01 16.89 6.92
C ASN A 67 8.20 15.92 8.10
N LYS A 68 8.30 16.43 9.33
CA LYS A 68 8.49 15.65 10.54
C LYS A 68 7.74 16.28 11.70
N ILE A 69 7.20 15.45 12.59
CA ILE A 69 6.53 15.92 13.81
C ILE A 69 7.59 16.49 14.77
N PRO A 70 7.43 17.74 15.23
CA PRO A 70 8.35 18.36 16.17
C PRO A 70 8.20 17.78 17.58
N SER A 71 9.21 17.98 18.42
CA SER A 71 9.09 17.72 19.86
C SER A 71 8.37 18.88 20.56
N SER A 72 7.61 18.61 21.61
CA SER A 72 6.99 19.62 22.48
C SER A 72 8.03 20.53 23.14
N GLU A 73 9.28 20.07 23.28
CA GLU A 73 10.41 20.91 23.73
C GLU A 73 10.82 21.98 22.70
N GLN A 74 10.56 21.72 21.40
CA GLN A 74 10.90 22.65 20.32
C GLN A 74 9.80 23.69 20.11
N HIS A 75 8.54 23.25 20.18
CA HIS A 75 7.38 24.11 20.01
C HIS A 75 6.17 23.47 20.68
N GLU A 76 5.50 24.23 21.56
CA GLU A 76 4.25 23.79 22.18
C GLU A 76 3.06 24.11 21.27
N PHE A 77 2.14 23.15 21.12
CA PHE A 77 0.90 23.35 20.39
C PHE A 77 -0.30 23.34 21.34
N ASP A 78 -1.23 24.26 21.11
CA ASP A 78 -2.52 24.28 21.82
C ASP A 78 -3.41 23.15 21.31
N TYR A 79 -3.37 22.87 20.00
CA TYR A 79 -4.12 21.78 19.37
C TYR A 79 -3.24 20.91 18.47
N ILE A 80 -3.44 19.59 18.54
CA ILE A 80 -2.96 18.64 17.52
C ILE A 80 -4.18 18.04 16.83
N ILE A 81 -4.32 18.28 15.53
CA ILE A 81 -5.42 17.75 14.72
C ILE A 81 -4.93 16.54 13.94
N VAL A 82 -5.58 15.40 14.17
CA VAL A 82 -5.27 14.13 13.51
C VAL A 82 -6.33 13.83 12.46
N THR A 83 -5.94 13.85 11.19
CA THR A 83 -6.79 13.46 10.05
C THR A 83 -6.16 12.34 9.21
N THR A 84 -4.99 11.83 9.61
CA THR A 84 -4.42 10.61 9.04
C THR A 84 -5.38 9.45 9.19
N LYS A 85 -5.42 8.55 8.19
CA LYS A 85 -6.26 7.35 8.24
C LYS A 85 -5.93 6.48 9.45
N ASN A 86 -6.95 6.01 10.16
CA ASN A 86 -6.77 5.08 11.28
C ASN A 86 -6.80 3.63 10.76
N VAL A 87 -5.63 3.18 10.30
CA VAL A 87 -5.45 1.82 9.79
C VAL A 87 -4.74 1.02 10.88
N ALA A 88 -5.40 -0.02 11.39
CA ALA A 88 -4.87 -0.88 12.46
C ALA A 88 -3.53 -1.56 12.12
N ASP A 89 -3.24 -1.69 10.83
CA ASP A 89 -2.00 -2.28 10.31
C ASP A 89 -0.88 -1.26 10.05
N SER A 90 -1.15 0.04 10.19
CA SER A 90 -0.19 1.12 9.89
C SER A 90 0.52 1.59 11.15
N HIS A 91 1.86 1.57 11.12
CA HIS A 91 2.67 2.00 12.26
C HIS A 91 3.73 3.04 11.94
N PRO A 92 4.07 3.92 12.90
CA PRO A 92 3.52 4.03 14.26
C PRO A 92 2.01 4.34 14.29
N THR A 93 1.30 3.94 15.36
CA THR A 93 -0.11 4.31 15.56
C THR A 93 -0.25 5.82 15.58
N CYS A 94 -1.45 6.35 15.35
CA CYS A 94 -1.64 7.80 15.40
C CYS A 94 -1.27 8.42 16.76
N ALA A 95 -1.51 7.70 17.87
CA ALA A 95 -1.10 8.15 19.21
C ALA A 95 0.43 8.17 19.37
N GLU A 96 1.12 7.08 18.98
CA GLU A 96 2.59 7.01 18.96
C GLU A 96 3.21 8.08 18.05
N LEU A 97 2.58 8.34 16.90
CA LEU A 97 3.03 9.29 15.89
C LEU A 97 3.05 10.72 16.45
N ILE A 98 1.99 11.14 17.15
CA ILE A 98 1.90 12.51 17.68
C ILE A 98 2.57 12.69 19.04
N ALA A 99 2.89 11.59 19.74
CA ALA A 99 3.42 11.63 21.10
C ALA A 99 4.56 12.63 21.33
N PRO A 100 5.53 12.80 20.41
CA PRO A 100 6.60 13.79 20.60
C PRO A 100 6.10 15.23 20.74
N ALA A 101 4.98 15.59 20.11
CA ALA A 101 4.44 16.95 20.08
C ALA A 101 3.41 17.24 21.18
N VAL A 102 2.97 16.22 21.94
CA VAL A 102 1.94 16.40 22.97
C VAL A 102 2.56 16.98 24.25
N THR A 103 2.08 18.14 24.69
CA THR A 103 2.39 18.67 26.03
C THR A 103 1.33 18.19 27.03
N PRO A 104 1.69 17.41 28.06
CA PRO A 104 0.73 16.86 29.03
C PRO A 104 -0.13 17.93 29.71
N GLY A 105 -1.45 17.72 29.74
CA GLY A 105 -2.41 18.64 30.38
C GLY A 105 -2.62 19.98 29.67
N ARG A 106 -1.84 20.29 28.62
CA ARG A 106 -1.96 21.52 27.82
C ARG A 106 -2.58 21.24 26.45
N THR A 107 -1.94 20.38 25.67
CA THR A 107 -2.32 20.16 24.27
C THR A 107 -3.67 19.47 24.17
N THR A 108 -4.58 20.01 23.37
CA THR A 108 -5.84 19.35 23.03
C THR A 108 -5.66 18.52 21.77
N ILE A 109 -6.07 17.25 21.80
CA ILE A 109 -5.97 16.35 20.65
C ILE A 109 -7.33 16.31 19.96
N VAL A 110 -7.40 16.63 18.67
CA VAL A 110 -8.64 16.65 17.89
C VAL A 110 -8.61 15.54 16.86
N LEU A 111 -9.49 14.55 17.00
CA LEU A 111 -9.54 13.39 16.12
C LEU A 111 -10.66 13.56 15.09
N ILE A 112 -10.30 13.94 13.85
CA ILE A 112 -11.24 14.01 12.72
C ILE A 112 -11.13 12.71 11.89
N GLN A 113 -11.09 11.57 12.59
CA GLN A 113 -10.97 10.24 12.00
C GLN A 113 -12.31 9.50 12.05
N ASN A 114 -12.52 8.56 11.12
CA ASN A 114 -13.74 7.76 11.04
C ASN A 114 -13.77 6.61 12.05
N GLY A 115 -14.97 6.08 12.34
CA GLY A 115 -15.13 4.84 13.10
C GLY A 115 -15.18 5.03 14.62
N LEU A 116 -15.59 4.01 15.39
CA LEU A 116 -15.71 4.08 16.85
C LEU A 116 -14.40 3.77 17.57
N HIS A 117 -14.33 4.16 18.84
CA HIS A 117 -13.25 3.86 19.77
C HIS A 117 -11.87 4.33 19.35
N ILE A 118 -11.83 5.34 18.48
CA ILE A 118 -10.59 5.95 18.02
C ILE A 118 -9.88 6.72 19.14
N GLU A 119 -10.61 7.13 20.16
CA GLU A 119 -10.13 7.88 21.32
C GLU A 119 -9.33 7.04 22.32
N LYS A 120 -9.63 5.74 22.41
CA LYS A 120 -9.08 4.87 23.47
C LYS A 120 -7.54 4.91 23.54
N PRO A 121 -6.79 4.76 22.43
CA PRO A 121 -5.34 4.82 22.46
C PRO A 121 -4.78 6.19 22.90
N PHE A 122 -5.49 7.29 22.59
CA PHE A 122 -5.06 8.63 22.97
C PHE A 122 -5.34 8.92 24.44
N LEU A 123 -6.47 8.47 24.97
CA LEU A 123 -6.79 8.60 26.40
C LEU A 123 -5.84 7.75 27.26
N GLU A 124 -5.43 6.59 26.77
CA GLU A 124 -4.43 5.74 27.44
C GLU A 124 -3.04 6.37 27.43
N ALA A 125 -2.59 6.90 26.28
CA ALA A 125 -1.27 7.51 26.15
C ALA A 125 -1.16 8.90 26.82
N PHE A 126 -2.25 9.68 26.80
CA PHE A 126 -2.29 11.08 27.24
C PHE A 126 -3.44 11.31 28.23
N PRO A 127 -3.41 10.67 29.41
CA PRO A 127 -4.57 10.62 30.32
C PRO A 127 -4.98 11.98 30.87
N GLN A 128 -4.09 12.98 30.85
CA GLN A 128 -4.35 14.34 31.37
C GLN A 128 -4.82 15.31 30.27
N ASN A 129 -4.84 14.90 29.01
CA ASN A 129 -5.14 15.76 27.88
C ASN A 129 -6.62 15.66 27.48
N THR A 130 -7.17 16.76 26.98
CA THR A 130 -8.51 16.77 26.38
C THR A 130 -8.43 16.15 25.00
N VAL A 131 -9.34 15.21 24.70
CA VAL A 131 -9.46 14.59 23.37
C VAL A 131 -10.83 14.91 22.79
N LEU A 132 -10.84 15.66 21.69
CA LEU A 132 -12.06 16.04 20.97
C LEU A 132 -12.35 15.06 19.83
N SER A 133 -13.62 14.70 19.68
CA SER A 133 -14.16 14.00 18.52
C SER A 133 -14.56 15.01 17.45
N GLY A 134 -14.01 14.88 16.25
CA GLY A 134 -14.48 15.55 15.04
C GLY A 134 -15.24 14.59 14.14
N ILE A 135 -16.56 14.74 14.07
CA ILE A 135 -17.41 13.97 13.14
C ILE A 135 -17.60 14.81 11.88
N SER A 136 -16.70 14.62 10.91
CA SER A 136 -16.75 15.32 9.62
C SER A 136 -17.73 14.66 8.64
N LEU A 137 -18.57 15.45 7.99
CA LEU A 137 -19.45 15.10 6.89
C LEU A 137 -19.04 16.01 5.72
N ILE A 138 -18.14 15.52 4.88
CA ILE A 138 -17.49 16.27 3.81
C ILE A 138 -17.21 15.36 2.61
N GLY A 139 -17.31 15.92 1.41
CA GLY A 139 -16.87 15.30 0.17
C GLY A 139 -15.55 15.93 -0.26
N SER A 140 -14.42 15.44 0.26
CA SER A 140 -13.10 15.96 -0.13
C SER A 140 -12.08 14.87 -0.35
N HIS A 141 -11.31 15.01 -1.42
CA HIS A 141 -10.27 14.06 -1.78
C HIS A 141 -9.15 14.71 -2.57
N GLU A 142 -7.99 14.04 -2.57
CA GLU A 142 -6.86 14.43 -3.40
C GLU A 142 -6.95 13.69 -4.74
N THR A 143 -7.05 14.44 -5.83
CA THR A 143 -7.15 13.89 -7.21
C THR A 143 -5.79 13.68 -7.85
N SER A 144 -4.80 14.50 -7.48
CA SER A 144 -3.39 14.35 -7.83
C SER A 144 -2.54 15.07 -6.78
N THR A 145 -1.22 14.85 -6.75
CA THR A 145 -0.32 15.41 -5.74
C THR A 145 -0.58 16.91 -5.53
N ALA A 146 -0.91 17.29 -4.30
CA ALA A 146 -1.24 18.65 -3.86
C ALA A 146 -2.45 19.31 -4.55
N VAL A 147 -3.34 18.54 -5.18
CA VAL A 147 -4.60 19.02 -5.76
C VAL A 147 -5.77 18.43 -5.00
N ILE A 148 -6.50 19.29 -4.28
CA ILE A 148 -7.66 18.94 -3.47
C ILE A 148 -8.93 19.33 -4.21
N GLU A 149 -9.85 18.38 -4.31
CA GLU A 149 -11.21 18.57 -4.79
C GLU A 149 -12.15 18.40 -3.59
N HIS A 150 -12.91 19.45 -3.29
CA HIS A 150 -13.87 19.55 -2.19
C HIS A 150 -15.23 19.87 -2.80
N GLU A 151 -16.05 18.83 -2.94
CA GLU A 151 -17.26 18.78 -3.75
C GLU A 151 -18.53 18.93 -2.91
N ASP A 152 -18.54 18.41 -1.68
CA ASP A 152 -19.65 18.57 -0.74
C ASP A 152 -19.25 19.44 0.45
N PRO A 153 -20.11 20.39 0.90
CA PRO A 153 -19.80 21.35 1.95
C PRO A 153 -19.25 20.72 3.23
N ASP A 154 -18.28 21.40 3.84
CA ASP A 154 -17.69 20.94 5.10
C ASP A 154 -18.65 21.15 6.26
N ARG A 155 -19.14 20.04 6.81
CA ARG A 155 -19.91 20.00 8.05
C ARG A 155 -19.14 19.24 9.11
N LEU A 156 -18.76 19.92 10.19
CA LEU A 156 -17.93 19.34 11.25
C LEU A 156 -18.64 19.44 12.60
N VAL A 157 -19.01 18.30 13.16
CA VAL A 157 -19.54 18.24 14.53
C VAL A 157 -18.38 17.98 15.49
N ILE A 158 -18.24 18.83 16.51
CA ILE A 158 -17.19 18.76 17.53
C ILE A 158 -17.81 18.51 18.90
N GLY A 159 -17.27 17.54 19.63
CA GLY A 159 -17.56 17.32 21.04
C GLY A 159 -16.37 16.67 21.74
N ALA A 160 -16.39 16.61 23.07
CA ALA A 160 -15.33 15.95 23.83
C ALA A 160 -15.61 14.46 24.01
N PHE A 161 -14.59 13.62 23.81
CA PHE A 161 -14.64 12.26 24.35
C PHE A 161 -14.53 12.33 25.88
N SER A 162 -15.29 11.49 26.59
CA SER A 162 -15.26 11.50 28.05
C SER A 162 -13.88 11.09 28.57
N ASN A 163 -13.13 12.06 29.11
CA ASN A 163 -11.93 11.81 29.89
C ASN A 163 -12.21 12.04 31.40
N PRO A 164 -12.18 11.00 32.26
CA PRO A 164 -12.48 11.16 33.68
C PRO A 164 -11.43 11.97 34.45
N ASN A 165 -10.23 12.16 33.90
CA ASN A 165 -9.16 12.94 34.53
C ASN A 165 -9.25 14.45 34.24
N VAL A 166 -10.13 14.86 33.33
CA VAL A 166 -10.33 16.28 32.98
C VAL A 166 -11.79 16.66 33.27
N PRO A 167 -12.07 17.75 34.00
CA PRO A 167 -13.46 18.16 34.27
C PRO A 167 -14.29 18.33 33.00
N GLN A 168 -15.51 17.77 32.94
CA GLN A 168 -16.36 17.83 31.74
C GLN A 168 -16.60 19.27 31.26
N GLU A 169 -16.84 20.21 32.17
CA GLU A 169 -17.04 21.63 31.83
C GLU A 169 -15.81 22.23 31.12
N GLN A 170 -14.59 21.81 31.50
CA GLN A 170 -13.38 22.24 30.83
C GLN A 170 -13.29 21.66 29.42
N GLN A 171 -13.62 20.37 29.26
CA GLN A 171 -13.60 19.71 27.96
C GLN A 171 -14.61 20.33 26.99
N ASP A 172 -15.83 20.63 27.46
CA ASP A 172 -16.89 21.28 26.68
C ASP A 172 -16.50 22.72 26.27
N ARG A 173 -15.88 23.47 27.18
CA ARG A 173 -15.38 24.82 26.88
C ARG A 173 -14.32 24.80 25.79
N ILE A 174 -13.35 23.88 25.88
CA ILE A 174 -12.30 23.71 24.86
C ILE A 174 -12.92 23.34 23.51
N ALA A 175 -13.91 22.44 23.50
CA ALA A 175 -14.64 22.07 22.28
C ALA A 175 -15.35 23.27 21.64
N GLN A 176 -16.04 24.10 22.44
CA GLN A 176 -16.68 25.32 21.98
C GLN A 176 -15.68 26.35 21.45
N ASP A 177 -14.51 26.48 22.08
CA ASP A 177 -13.45 27.37 21.61
C ASP A 177 -12.86 26.91 20.28
N PHE A 178 -12.66 25.59 20.10
CA PHE A 178 -12.28 25.03 18.81
C PHE A 178 -13.32 25.32 17.71
N VAL A 179 -14.61 25.15 18.01
CA VAL A 179 -15.70 25.48 17.08
C VAL A 179 -15.67 26.96 16.68
N LYS A 180 -15.47 27.88 17.63
CA LYS A 180 -15.34 29.32 17.33
C LYS A 180 -14.18 29.59 16.37
N MET A 181 -13.03 28.93 16.57
CA MET A 181 -11.86 29.10 15.69
C MET A 181 -12.12 28.55 14.29
N TYR A 182 -12.69 27.35 14.19
CA TYR A 182 -12.94 26.68 12.91
C TYR A 182 -14.01 27.41 12.08
N SER A 183 -15.06 27.93 12.73
CA SER A 183 -16.16 28.65 12.09
C SER A 183 -15.86 30.12 11.78
N ALA A 184 -14.71 30.67 12.19
CA ALA A 184 -14.43 32.10 12.13
C ALA A 184 -14.44 32.70 10.70
N SER A 185 -14.21 31.87 9.68
CA SER A 185 -14.28 32.30 8.27
C SER A 185 -15.72 32.52 7.77
N GLY A 186 -16.72 31.93 8.44
CA GLY A 186 -18.10 31.89 7.99
C GLY A 186 -18.34 31.07 6.71
N LYS A 187 -17.40 30.21 6.31
CA LYS A 187 -17.45 29.40 5.08
C LYS A 187 -17.84 27.94 5.29
N THR A 188 -17.82 27.47 6.53
CA THR A 188 -18.05 26.07 6.92
C THR A 188 -19.15 26.02 7.99
N ASP A 189 -19.77 24.85 8.16
CA ASP A 189 -20.73 24.58 9.23
C ASP A 189 -20.05 23.71 10.30
N CYS A 190 -19.58 24.34 11.37
CA CYS A 190 -18.98 23.64 12.50
C CYS A 190 -19.74 23.94 13.79
N THR A 191 -20.17 22.87 14.47
CA THR A 191 -21.10 22.92 15.60
C THR A 191 -20.57 22.15 16.80
N PHE A 192 -20.89 22.64 18.01
CA PHE A 192 -20.59 21.95 19.25
C PHE A 192 -21.75 21.03 19.65
N GLU A 193 -21.45 19.76 19.89
CA GLU A 193 -22.43 18.75 20.29
C GLU A 193 -21.88 17.88 21.44
N PRO A 194 -22.50 17.92 22.64
CA PRO A 194 -22.01 17.16 23.79
C PRO A 194 -22.28 15.66 23.68
N ASP A 195 -23.29 15.24 22.92
CA ASP A 195 -23.62 13.82 22.70
C ASP A 195 -22.79 13.22 21.55
N VAL A 196 -21.49 13.09 21.80
CA VAL A 196 -20.55 12.48 20.84
C VAL A 196 -20.98 11.07 20.42
N PRO A 197 -21.42 10.15 21.32
CA PRO A 197 -21.91 8.84 20.93
C PRO A 197 -23.03 8.90 19.89
N PHE A 198 -24.03 9.77 20.08
CA PHE A 198 -25.15 9.92 19.14
C PHE A 198 -24.68 10.20 17.71
N TYR A 199 -23.87 11.24 17.52
CA TYR A 199 -23.42 11.65 16.18
C TYR A 199 -22.49 10.61 15.54
N ARG A 200 -21.66 9.93 16.33
CA ARG A 200 -20.78 8.86 15.82
C ARG A 200 -21.56 7.64 15.36
N TRP A 201 -22.54 7.17 16.13
CA TRP A 201 -23.41 6.07 15.73
C TRP A 201 -24.28 6.45 14.54
N GLN A 202 -24.81 7.68 14.50
CA GLN A 202 -25.59 8.16 13.36
C GLN A 202 -24.78 8.12 12.06
N LYS A 203 -23.51 8.57 12.10
CA LYS A 203 -22.63 8.51 10.93
C LYS A 203 -22.30 7.07 10.50
N LEU A 204 -22.20 6.14 11.45
CA LEU A 204 -21.93 4.74 11.14
C LEU A 204 -23.07 4.04 10.40
N VAL A 205 -24.32 4.50 10.52
CA VAL A 205 -25.42 3.97 9.69
C VAL A 205 -25.05 4.05 8.21
N TYR A 206 -24.33 5.10 7.78
CA TYR A 206 -23.75 5.20 6.44
C TYR A 206 -22.40 4.49 6.35
N ASN A 207 -21.44 4.88 7.19
CA ASN A 207 -20.03 4.50 7.05
C ASN A 207 -19.76 2.99 7.28
N ALA A 208 -20.50 2.32 8.16
CA ALA A 208 -20.37 0.88 8.38
C ALA A 208 -21.17 0.04 7.39
N CYS A 209 -21.90 0.67 6.46
CA CYS A 209 -22.80 -0.02 5.54
C CYS A 209 -22.44 0.29 4.08
N LEU A 210 -22.65 1.52 3.61
CA LEU A 210 -22.41 1.88 2.21
C LEU A 210 -20.92 1.87 1.86
N ASN A 211 -20.04 2.41 2.71
CA ASN A 211 -18.60 2.38 2.44
C ASN A 211 -18.06 0.94 2.24
N PRO A 212 -18.28 -0.02 3.17
CA PRO A 212 -17.77 -1.37 3.00
C PRO A 212 -18.45 -2.13 1.85
N ILE A 213 -19.76 -1.95 1.65
CA ILE A 213 -20.49 -2.60 0.54
C ILE A 213 -19.90 -2.14 -0.80
N CYS A 214 -19.78 -0.82 -1.01
CA CYS A 214 -19.21 -0.25 -2.23
C CYS A 214 -17.74 -0.68 -2.43
N ALA A 215 -16.96 -0.77 -1.36
CA ALA A 215 -15.58 -1.23 -1.43
C ALA A 215 -15.45 -2.70 -1.86
N ILE A 216 -16.40 -3.55 -1.47
CA ILE A 216 -16.44 -4.97 -1.83
C ILE A 216 -16.95 -5.18 -3.25
N THR A 217 -18.03 -4.49 -3.64
CA THR A 217 -18.70 -4.69 -4.93
C THR A 217 -18.06 -3.91 -6.08
N GLY A 218 -17.35 -2.83 -5.77
CA GLY A 218 -16.84 -1.87 -6.76
C GLY A 218 -17.92 -0.92 -7.32
N LEU A 219 -19.13 -0.94 -6.76
CA LEU A 219 -20.22 -0.01 -7.12
C LEU A 219 -20.13 1.28 -6.30
N ASP A 220 -20.74 2.36 -6.80
CA ASP A 220 -20.95 3.62 -6.08
C ASP A 220 -22.29 3.65 -5.31
N THR A 221 -22.50 4.67 -4.46
CA THR A 221 -23.68 4.75 -3.58
C THR A 221 -25.00 4.98 -4.32
N GLY A 222 -24.97 5.49 -5.55
CA GLY A 222 -26.13 5.57 -6.44
C GLY A 222 -26.41 4.23 -7.12
N THR A 223 -25.41 3.66 -7.78
CA THR A 223 -25.54 2.44 -8.58
C THR A 223 -25.92 1.21 -7.74
N ILE A 224 -25.44 1.10 -6.49
CA ILE A 224 -25.86 0.00 -5.60
C ILE A 224 -27.38 -0.02 -5.36
N ARG A 225 -28.06 1.12 -5.48
CA ARG A 225 -29.51 1.23 -5.33
C ARG A 225 -30.28 0.78 -6.56
N LEU A 226 -29.61 0.69 -7.70
CA LEU A 226 -30.16 0.20 -8.96
C LEU A 226 -29.94 -1.31 -9.15
N ALA A 227 -29.12 -1.92 -8.29
CA ALA A 227 -28.78 -3.34 -8.35
C ALA A 227 -29.90 -4.21 -7.73
N ASP A 228 -30.93 -4.49 -8.52
CA ASP A 228 -32.05 -5.38 -8.19
C ASP A 228 -32.58 -5.17 -6.75
N ASP A 229 -32.50 -6.20 -5.90
CA ASP A 229 -33.00 -6.19 -4.53
C ASP A 229 -31.92 -5.81 -3.48
N ALA A 230 -30.73 -5.35 -3.89
CA ALA A 230 -29.59 -5.11 -3.00
C ALA A 230 -29.90 -4.12 -1.87
N VAL A 231 -30.77 -3.13 -2.10
CA VAL A 231 -31.20 -2.22 -1.03
C VAL A 231 -31.94 -2.98 0.07
N ALA A 232 -32.85 -3.88 -0.32
CA ALA A 232 -33.69 -4.63 0.61
C ALA A 232 -32.94 -5.81 1.26
N THR A 233 -32.01 -6.45 0.54
CA THR A 233 -31.34 -7.68 0.97
C THR A 233 -29.94 -7.48 1.56
N LEU A 234 -29.30 -6.33 1.31
CA LEU A 234 -27.94 -6.06 1.76
C LEU A 234 -27.80 -4.71 2.49
N VAL A 235 -28.19 -3.60 1.87
CA VAL A 235 -27.96 -2.25 2.44
C VAL A 235 -28.81 -2.02 3.69
N ARG A 236 -30.12 -2.22 3.60
CA ARG A 236 -31.03 -2.01 4.74
C ARG A 236 -30.74 -2.94 5.91
N PRO A 237 -30.56 -4.26 5.73
CA PRO A 237 -30.15 -5.15 6.83
C PRO A 237 -28.87 -4.69 7.53
N ALA A 238 -27.84 -4.27 6.77
CA ALA A 238 -26.61 -3.74 7.35
C ALA A 238 -26.84 -2.48 8.20
N MET A 239 -27.72 -1.58 7.76
CA MET A 239 -28.07 -0.35 8.48
C MET A 239 -28.90 -0.63 9.73
N ASP A 240 -29.90 -1.52 9.64
CA ASP A 240 -30.75 -1.89 10.76
C ASP A 240 -29.94 -2.57 11.88
N GLU A 241 -28.97 -3.41 11.54
CA GLU A 241 -28.02 -3.99 12.51
C GLU A 241 -27.23 -2.91 13.28
N ILE A 242 -26.80 -1.84 12.60
CA ILE A 242 -26.09 -0.71 13.24
C ILE A 242 -27.03 0.11 14.13
N VAL A 243 -28.27 0.34 13.69
CA VAL A 243 -29.29 1.04 14.50
C VAL A 243 -29.63 0.25 15.76
N GLU A 244 -29.78 -1.08 15.66
CA GLU A 244 -30.01 -1.95 16.81
C GLU A 244 -28.80 -1.98 17.76
N ALA A 245 -27.59 -2.06 17.23
CA ALA A 245 -26.36 -1.97 18.01
C ALA A 245 -26.24 -0.63 18.75
N ALA A 246 -26.58 0.49 18.10
CA ALA A 246 -26.62 1.80 18.73
C ALA A 246 -27.62 1.83 19.91
N ARG A 247 -28.84 1.33 19.69
CA ARG A 247 -29.88 1.25 20.73
C ARG A 247 -29.43 0.41 21.93
N ALA A 248 -28.83 -0.76 21.67
CA ALA A 248 -28.29 -1.61 22.73
C ALA A 248 -27.16 -0.92 23.51
N CYS A 249 -26.42 -0.01 22.87
CA CYS A 249 -25.41 0.85 23.52
C CYS A 249 -26.00 2.08 24.23
N GLY A 250 -27.32 2.21 24.31
CA GLY A 250 -28.00 3.35 24.95
C GLY A 250 -28.16 4.58 24.07
N VAL A 251 -27.91 4.46 22.76
CA VAL A 251 -27.99 5.57 21.79
C VAL A 251 -29.24 5.41 20.93
N ASN A 252 -30.24 6.28 21.17
CA ASN A 252 -31.48 6.28 20.42
C ASN A 252 -31.36 7.16 19.17
N LEU A 253 -31.14 6.55 18.01
CA LEU A 253 -31.13 7.26 16.73
C LEU A 253 -32.57 7.58 16.27
N PRO A 254 -32.77 8.65 15.46
CA PRO A 254 -34.10 9.02 14.98
C PRO A 254 -34.76 7.90 14.16
N ASP A 255 -36.08 7.78 14.27
CA ASP A 255 -36.86 6.88 13.43
C ASP A 255 -36.63 7.18 11.94
N GLY A 256 -36.54 6.12 11.13
CA GLY A 256 -36.29 6.25 9.69
C GLY A 256 -34.87 6.69 9.33
N VAL A 257 -33.90 6.71 10.26
CA VAL A 257 -32.51 7.09 9.96
C VAL A 257 -31.90 6.23 8.84
N ALA A 258 -32.18 4.93 8.79
CA ALA A 258 -31.72 4.04 7.71
C ALA A 258 -32.29 4.45 6.35
N GLU A 259 -33.60 4.74 6.29
CA GLU A 259 -34.26 5.23 5.06
C GLU A 259 -33.64 6.54 4.59
N ARG A 260 -33.42 7.46 5.52
CA ARG A 260 -32.78 8.74 5.21
C ARG A 260 -31.37 8.54 4.67
N MET A 261 -30.57 7.65 5.26
CA MET A 261 -29.19 7.38 4.81
C MET A 261 -29.12 6.65 3.46
N ILE A 262 -30.10 5.80 3.13
CA ILE A 262 -30.20 5.20 1.79
C ILE A 262 -30.44 6.27 0.71
N ASN A 263 -31.19 7.30 1.04
CA ASN A 263 -31.61 8.34 0.09
C ASN A 263 -30.83 9.66 0.25
N ILE A 264 -29.76 9.70 1.05
CA ILE A 264 -29.01 10.92 1.33
C ILE A 264 -28.27 11.43 0.08
N ASP A 265 -27.74 10.49 -0.71
CA ASP A 265 -27.09 10.77 -1.98
C ASP A 265 -28.14 10.70 -3.10
N PRO A 266 -28.17 11.67 -4.05
CA PRO A 266 -29.01 11.57 -5.25
C PRO A 266 -28.70 10.30 -6.04
N LEU A 267 -29.70 9.66 -6.66
CA LEU A 267 -29.49 8.48 -7.51
C LEU A 267 -28.55 8.73 -8.70
N THR A 268 -28.46 9.99 -9.16
CA THR A 268 -27.58 10.43 -10.24
C THR A 268 -26.16 10.72 -9.77
N MET A 269 -25.90 10.66 -8.46
CA MET A 269 -24.60 10.89 -7.87
C MET A 269 -23.83 9.57 -7.88
N TYR A 270 -22.86 9.45 -8.77
CA TYR A 270 -21.96 8.29 -8.85
C TYR A 270 -20.84 8.39 -7.80
N LEU A 271 -21.21 8.68 -6.56
CA LEU A 271 -20.27 8.97 -5.47
C LEU A 271 -19.63 7.67 -4.99
N ARG A 272 -18.31 7.58 -5.17
CA ARG A 272 -17.52 6.49 -4.59
C ARG A 272 -17.10 6.87 -3.17
N PRO A 273 -17.53 6.10 -2.14
CA PRO A 273 -17.17 6.40 -0.77
C PRO A 273 -15.68 6.15 -0.48
N SER A 274 -15.16 6.80 0.56
CA SER A 274 -13.72 6.83 0.88
C SER A 274 -13.05 5.45 1.02
N MET A 275 -13.74 4.45 1.57
CA MET A 275 -13.17 3.09 1.67
C MET A 275 -13.03 2.42 0.30
N ALA A 276 -13.99 2.64 -0.60
CA ALA A 276 -13.93 2.12 -1.97
C ALA A 276 -12.78 2.78 -2.75
N GLU A 277 -12.61 4.10 -2.58
CA GLU A 277 -11.44 4.83 -3.10
C GLU A 277 -10.11 4.25 -2.59
N ASP A 278 -10.02 3.94 -1.30
CA ASP A 278 -8.83 3.33 -0.71
C ASP A 278 -8.57 1.94 -1.31
N VAL A 279 -9.60 1.10 -1.50
CA VAL A 279 -9.45 -0.21 -2.16
C VAL A 279 -8.98 -0.05 -3.62
N LEU A 280 -9.56 0.88 -4.37
CA LEU A 280 -9.21 1.13 -5.79
C LEU A 280 -7.77 1.65 -5.94
N LYS A 281 -7.35 2.57 -5.08
CA LYS A 281 -5.95 3.04 -4.99
C LYS A 281 -5.03 1.95 -4.44
N GLY A 282 -5.62 0.91 -3.87
CA GLY A 282 -4.89 -0.21 -3.29
C GLY A 282 -4.18 0.16 -1.99
N ASN A 283 -4.68 1.19 -1.32
CA ASN A 283 -4.32 1.59 0.03
C ASN A 283 -4.87 0.59 1.05
N LEU A 284 -4.34 0.67 2.27
CA LEU A 284 -4.94 0.01 3.40
C LEU A 284 -6.23 0.73 3.84
N ILE A 285 -7.21 -0.01 4.36
CA ILE A 285 -8.55 0.49 4.71
C ILE A 285 -8.83 0.54 6.22
N GLU A 286 -9.74 1.42 6.65
CA GLU A 286 -10.11 1.67 8.07
C GLU A 286 -11.20 0.69 8.59
N PHE A 287 -11.15 -0.58 8.20
CA PHE A 287 -12.23 -1.54 8.49
C PHE A 287 -12.39 -1.86 9.99
N GLU A 288 -11.31 -1.79 10.80
CA GLU A 288 -11.38 -2.11 12.23
C GLU A 288 -12.20 -1.09 13.03
N ASN A 289 -12.02 0.21 12.77
CA ASN A 289 -12.76 1.25 13.48
C ASN A 289 -14.15 1.49 12.88
N ILE A 290 -14.29 1.36 11.56
CA ILE A 290 -15.56 1.64 10.87
C ILE A 290 -16.54 0.47 10.98
N VAL A 291 -16.07 -0.78 10.87
CA VAL A 291 -16.93 -1.97 10.83
C VAL A 291 -16.70 -2.86 12.06
N GLY A 292 -15.43 -3.13 12.40
CA GLY A 292 -15.08 -4.03 13.50
C GLY A 292 -15.52 -3.54 14.88
N ALA A 293 -15.34 -2.25 15.18
CA ALA A 293 -15.71 -1.65 16.45
C ALA A 293 -17.22 -1.70 16.72
N PRO A 294 -18.12 -1.18 15.85
CA PRO A 294 -19.57 -1.30 16.08
C PRO A 294 -20.04 -2.75 16.12
N LEU A 295 -19.47 -3.64 15.30
CA LEU A 295 -19.78 -5.08 15.35
C LEU A 295 -19.48 -5.67 16.73
N ARG A 296 -18.31 -5.38 17.31
CA ARG A 296 -17.95 -5.85 18.66
C ARG A 296 -18.85 -5.25 19.75
N GLU A 297 -19.19 -3.98 19.66
CA GLU A 297 -20.06 -3.32 20.65
C GLU A 297 -21.50 -3.88 20.62
N GLY A 298 -22.08 -4.09 19.43
CA GLY A 298 -23.43 -4.66 19.31
C GLY A 298 -23.48 -6.13 19.72
N THR A 299 -22.56 -6.95 19.22
CA THR A 299 -22.53 -8.40 19.52
C THR A 299 -22.27 -8.70 21.00
N SER A 300 -21.41 -7.92 21.67
CA SER A 300 -21.18 -8.06 23.12
C SER A 300 -22.42 -7.75 23.97
N ARG A 301 -23.43 -7.08 23.40
CA ARG A 301 -24.72 -6.77 24.03
C ARG A 301 -25.86 -7.65 23.52
N GLY A 302 -25.55 -8.72 22.80
CA GLY A 302 -26.54 -9.70 22.33
C GLY A 302 -27.29 -9.29 21.06
N VAL A 303 -26.86 -8.25 20.35
CA VAL A 303 -27.45 -7.90 19.04
C VAL A 303 -26.93 -8.85 17.97
N ALA A 304 -27.84 -9.46 17.22
CA ALA A 304 -27.48 -10.27 16.05
C ALA A 304 -27.07 -9.36 14.89
N MET A 305 -25.82 -9.50 14.41
CA MET A 305 -25.27 -8.65 13.35
C MET A 305 -24.62 -9.47 12.20
N PRO A 306 -25.37 -10.40 11.56
CA PRO A 306 -24.81 -11.30 10.54
C PRO A 306 -24.26 -10.58 9.30
N THR A 307 -24.92 -9.51 8.85
CA THR A 307 -24.51 -8.74 7.67
C THR A 307 -23.19 -8.02 7.94
N GLN A 308 -23.10 -7.33 9.09
CA GLN A 308 -21.87 -6.67 9.53
C GLN A 308 -20.73 -7.67 9.78
N THR A 309 -21.05 -8.86 10.28
CA THR A 309 -20.07 -9.96 10.42
C THR A 309 -19.48 -10.35 9.06
N PHE A 310 -20.32 -10.54 8.04
CA PHE A 310 -19.87 -10.84 6.69
C PHE A 310 -19.02 -9.71 6.09
N LEU A 311 -19.46 -8.46 6.21
CA LEU A 311 -18.72 -7.28 5.72
C LEU A 311 -17.35 -7.19 6.40
N TYR A 312 -17.29 -7.34 7.72
CA TYR A 312 -16.04 -7.30 8.49
C TYR A 312 -15.04 -8.35 8.02
N HIS A 313 -15.46 -9.63 7.92
CA HIS A 313 -14.56 -10.71 7.52
C HIS A 313 -14.13 -10.62 6.05
N THR A 314 -15.01 -10.13 5.17
CA THR A 314 -14.66 -9.87 3.76
C THR A 314 -13.61 -8.78 3.65
N LEU A 315 -13.79 -7.64 4.33
CA LEU A 315 -12.79 -6.56 4.31
C LEU A 315 -11.47 -6.96 4.97
N LYS A 316 -11.50 -7.74 6.05
CA LYS A 316 -10.30 -8.26 6.71
C LYS A 316 -9.47 -9.12 5.76
N THR A 317 -10.11 -9.99 4.98
CA THR A 317 -9.44 -10.85 3.98
C THR A 317 -8.99 -10.06 2.74
N MET A 318 -9.74 -9.06 2.32
CA MET A 318 -9.30 -8.12 1.27
C MET A 318 -8.06 -7.33 1.69
N GLN A 319 -8.05 -6.78 2.91
CA GLN A 319 -6.91 -6.08 3.48
C GLN A 319 -5.69 -7.01 3.60
N TRP A 320 -5.89 -8.26 4.04
CA TRP A 320 -4.84 -9.27 4.09
C TRP A 320 -4.16 -9.47 2.73
N ARG A 321 -4.93 -9.57 1.65
CA ARG A 321 -4.41 -9.67 0.27
C ARG A 321 -3.56 -8.44 -0.09
N LEU A 322 -3.95 -7.25 0.37
CA LEU A 322 -3.21 -6.01 0.12
C LEU A 322 -1.85 -5.95 0.85
N LYS A 323 -1.69 -6.68 1.96
CA LYS A 323 -0.53 -6.58 2.86
C LYS A 323 0.61 -7.58 2.62
N ALA A 324 0.42 -8.64 1.83
CA ALA A 324 1.45 -9.66 1.55
C ALA A 324 2.64 -9.19 0.66
N GLY A 325 2.92 -7.88 0.61
CA GLY A 325 3.45 -7.13 -0.54
C GLY A 325 4.96 -7.16 -0.86
N GLY A 326 5.57 -8.34 -1.01
CA GLY A 326 6.66 -8.49 -1.99
C GLY A 326 6.04 -8.80 -3.36
N GLN A 327 6.46 -8.17 -4.47
CA GLN A 327 5.83 -8.43 -5.78
C GLN A 327 5.93 -9.90 -6.16
N VAL A 328 7.16 -10.42 -6.33
CA VAL A 328 7.39 -11.85 -6.56
C VAL A 328 7.12 -12.68 -5.30
N GLY A 329 7.47 -12.17 -4.11
CA GLY A 329 7.32 -12.87 -2.83
C GLY A 329 5.87 -13.29 -2.51
N THR A 330 4.88 -12.53 -2.95
CA THR A 330 3.45 -12.90 -2.82
C THR A 330 3.16 -14.18 -3.60
N TYR A 331 3.62 -14.26 -4.85
CA TYR A 331 3.40 -15.43 -5.69
C TYR A 331 4.20 -16.65 -5.21
N LEU A 332 5.42 -16.43 -4.69
CA LEU A 332 6.20 -17.50 -4.05
C LEU A 332 5.44 -18.10 -2.86
N THR A 333 4.99 -17.25 -1.95
CA THR A 333 4.30 -17.68 -0.73
C THR A 333 3.00 -18.41 -1.06
N ASN A 334 2.19 -17.84 -1.97
CA ASN A 334 0.92 -18.45 -2.37
C ASN A 334 1.12 -19.81 -3.06
N ALA A 335 2.13 -19.94 -3.92
CA ALA A 335 2.44 -21.19 -4.59
C ALA A 335 2.96 -22.25 -3.62
N LEU A 336 3.80 -21.87 -2.65
CA LEU A 336 4.28 -22.80 -1.62
C LEU A 336 3.15 -23.31 -0.74
N LEU A 337 2.25 -22.41 -0.30
CA LEU A 337 1.08 -22.78 0.50
C LEU A 337 0.13 -23.72 -0.27
N SER A 338 -0.10 -23.46 -1.56
CA SER A 338 -1.06 -24.24 -2.34
C SER A 338 -0.64 -25.70 -2.55
N THR A 339 0.65 -26.02 -2.44
CA THR A 339 1.12 -27.42 -2.48
C THR A 339 0.69 -28.24 -1.26
N GLY A 340 0.44 -27.59 -0.11
CA GLY A 340 0.23 -28.28 1.17
C GLY A 340 1.43 -29.08 1.70
N LYS A 341 2.61 -28.93 1.08
CA LYS A 341 3.83 -29.72 1.40
C LYS A 341 4.85 -28.99 2.27
N HIS A 342 4.67 -27.68 2.48
CA HIS A 342 5.69 -26.83 3.10
C HIS A 342 5.14 -26.16 4.36
N GLN A 343 5.94 -26.13 5.41
CA GLN A 343 5.75 -25.21 6.54
C GLN A 343 6.52 -23.94 6.21
N ILE A 344 5.85 -22.79 6.29
CA ILE A 344 6.43 -21.52 5.86
C ILE A 344 6.50 -20.60 7.07
N THR A 345 7.67 -20.01 7.29
CA THR A 345 7.87 -18.94 8.27
C THR A 345 8.24 -17.67 7.54
N ALA A 346 7.46 -16.60 7.73
CA ALA A 346 7.77 -15.28 7.22
C ALA A 346 8.63 -14.52 8.24
N LEU A 347 9.81 -14.10 7.79
CA LEU A 347 10.69 -13.21 8.54
C LEU A 347 10.17 -11.77 8.41
N THR A 348 9.72 -11.19 9.52
CA THR A 348 9.21 -9.83 9.56
C THR A 348 10.01 -9.00 10.53
N ARG A 349 10.22 -7.71 10.25
CA ARG A 349 10.90 -6.84 11.20
C ARG A 349 10.10 -6.76 12.52
N SER A 350 10.75 -6.61 13.66
CA SER A 350 10.07 -6.57 14.98
C SER A 350 9.01 -5.46 15.10
N ASP A 351 9.13 -4.40 14.30
CA ASP A 351 8.19 -3.29 14.17
C ASP A 351 7.16 -3.46 13.03
N SER A 352 7.27 -4.54 12.23
CA SER A 352 6.38 -4.82 11.10
C SER A 352 5.04 -5.34 11.58
N LYS A 353 3.97 -4.69 11.12
CA LYS A 353 2.58 -5.06 11.42
C LYS A 353 1.76 -5.44 10.18
N ASN A 354 2.46 -5.75 9.09
CA ASN A 354 1.89 -6.48 7.97
C ASN A 354 1.41 -7.85 8.48
N PRO A 355 0.13 -8.24 8.35
CA PRO A 355 -0.27 -9.58 8.65
C PRO A 355 0.33 -10.54 7.65
N ILE A 356 0.37 -11.76 8.13
CA ILE A 356 1.05 -12.85 7.46
C ILE A 356 -0.01 -13.74 6.83
N PRO A 357 0.28 -14.35 5.66
CA PRO A 357 -0.61 -15.30 5.05
C PRO A 357 -1.16 -16.37 6.01
N SER A 358 -2.45 -16.70 5.94
CA SER A 358 -2.96 -17.84 6.70
C SER A 358 -2.19 -19.10 6.28
N GLY A 359 -1.76 -19.91 7.24
CA GLY A 359 -0.84 -21.04 7.00
C GLY A 359 0.65 -20.68 6.99
N VAL A 360 1.01 -19.42 7.27
CA VAL A 360 2.40 -18.98 7.43
C VAL A 360 2.64 -18.54 8.87
N THR A 361 3.68 -19.12 9.48
CA THR A 361 4.17 -18.75 10.80
C THR A 361 4.95 -17.44 10.74
N VAL A 362 4.93 -16.65 11.80
CA VAL A 362 5.67 -15.39 11.87
C VAL A 362 6.91 -15.56 12.73
N ALA A 363 8.05 -15.08 12.24
CA ALA A 363 9.22 -14.83 13.08
C ALA A 363 9.58 -13.34 12.99
N HIS A 364 9.63 -12.67 14.14
CA HIS A 364 10.06 -11.28 14.23
C HIS A 364 11.59 -11.21 14.34
N ILE A 365 12.20 -10.41 13.47
CA ILE A 365 13.65 -10.26 13.36
C ILE A 365 14.06 -8.79 13.48
N ASN A 366 15.25 -8.55 14.02
CA ASN A 366 15.91 -7.26 13.97
C ASN A 366 17.27 -7.41 13.28
N TYR A 367 17.44 -6.81 12.10
CA TYR A 367 18.71 -6.88 11.36
C TYR A 367 19.91 -6.32 12.14
N ALA A 368 19.69 -5.47 13.15
CA ALA A 368 20.76 -4.98 14.02
C ALA A 368 21.16 -5.99 15.12
N GLU A 369 20.37 -7.04 15.35
CA GLU A 369 20.59 -8.07 16.38
C GLU A 369 20.69 -9.47 15.72
N PRO A 370 21.90 -9.93 15.36
CA PRO A 370 22.10 -11.16 14.61
C PRO A 370 21.44 -12.40 15.21
N SER A 371 21.40 -12.51 16.55
CA SER A 371 20.76 -13.63 17.25
C SER A 371 19.28 -13.80 16.87
N THR A 372 18.56 -12.69 16.64
CA THR A 372 17.14 -12.75 16.24
C THR A 372 16.95 -13.39 14.87
N LEU A 373 17.90 -13.20 13.94
CA LEU A 373 17.88 -13.86 12.63
C LEU A 373 18.21 -15.34 12.76
N VAL A 374 19.24 -15.68 13.56
CA VAL A 374 19.66 -17.07 13.77
C VAL A 374 18.53 -17.89 14.41
N ASP A 375 17.91 -17.37 15.47
CA ASP A 375 16.83 -18.06 16.17
C ASP A 375 15.59 -18.22 15.27
N ALA A 376 15.28 -17.23 14.44
CA ALA A 376 14.19 -17.33 13.46
C ALA A 376 14.45 -18.37 12.35
N LEU A 377 15.71 -18.63 12.02
CA LEU A 377 16.11 -19.55 10.95
C LEU A 377 16.35 -20.99 11.43
N ARG A 378 16.61 -21.19 12.73
CA ARG A 378 16.96 -22.51 13.28
C ARG A 378 15.85 -23.54 12.99
N GLY A 379 16.25 -24.71 12.51
CA GLY A 379 15.34 -25.81 12.20
C GLY A 379 14.59 -25.71 10.87
N HIS A 380 14.93 -24.74 10.01
CA HIS A 380 14.35 -24.63 8.66
C HIS A 380 15.23 -25.30 7.60
N ASP A 381 14.61 -25.96 6.61
CA ASP A 381 15.31 -26.64 5.52
C ASP A 381 15.81 -25.70 4.42
N ALA A 382 15.14 -24.57 4.24
CA ALA A 382 15.46 -23.60 3.20
C ALA A 382 15.16 -22.16 3.63
N LEU A 383 16.03 -21.23 3.23
CA LEU A 383 15.81 -19.79 3.30
C LEU A 383 15.58 -19.25 1.88
N ILE A 384 14.48 -18.52 1.68
CA ILE A 384 14.20 -17.79 0.44
C ILE A 384 14.13 -16.30 0.78
N TYR A 385 14.83 -15.45 0.04
CA TYR A 385 14.70 -14.00 0.21
C TYR A 385 14.62 -13.26 -1.13
N SER A 386 13.64 -12.37 -1.24
CA SER A 386 13.42 -11.50 -2.40
C SER A 386 13.49 -10.02 -1.99
N LEU A 387 14.63 -9.62 -1.41
CA LEU A 387 14.87 -8.27 -0.93
C LEU A 387 15.02 -7.26 -2.08
N SER A 388 15.03 -5.97 -1.77
CA SER A 388 15.43 -4.94 -2.74
C SER A 388 16.83 -5.25 -3.29
N VAL A 389 17.06 -4.98 -4.57
CA VAL A 389 18.39 -5.16 -5.21
C VAL A 389 19.49 -4.29 -4.59
N LEU A 390 19.11 -3.34 -3.73
CA LEU A 390 20.00 -2.45 -3.00
C LEU A 390 20.26 -2.89 -1.54
N ALA A 391 19.53 -3.88 -1.03
CA ALA A 391 19.62 -4.35 0.36
C ALA A 391 20.71 -5.43 0.50
N THR A 392 21.95 -5.06 0.15
CA THR A 392 23.08 -6.00 0.14
C THR A 392 23.50 -6.40 1.56
N ASP A 393 23.48 -5.48 2.50
CA ASP A 393 23.91 -5.72 3.88
C ASP A 393 22.93 -6.63 4.62
N GLU A 394 21.62 -6.42 4.42
CA GLU A 394 20.57 -7.28 4.98
C GLU A 394 20.66 -8.71 4.45
N ALA A 395 20.94 -8.87 3.15
CA ALA A 395 21.14 -10.17 2.54
C ALA A 395 22.39 -10.88 3.10
N ASP A 396 23.51 -10.18 3.27
CA ASP A 396 24.73 -10.74 3.88
C ASP A 396 24.48 -11.19 5.34
N ARG A 397 23.69 -10.43 6.10
CA ARG A 397 23.31 -10.78 7.48
C ARG A 397 22.43 -12.03 7.51
N LEU A 398 21.45 -12.15 6.60
CA LEU A 398 20.62 -13.36 6.48
C LEU A 398 21.45 -14.59 6.10
N ILE A 399 22.39 -14.46 5.16
CA ILE A 399 23.27 -15.56 4.76
C ILE A 399 24.12 -16.06 5.94
N LYS A 400 24.73 -15.13 6.70
CA LYS A 400 25.52 -15.48 7.89
C LYS A 400 24.67 -16.14 8.96
N ALA A 401 23.47 -15.60 9.20
CA ALA A 401 22.54 -16.17 10.16
C ALA A 401 22.03 -17.56 9.75
N ALA A 402 21.77 -17.77 8.46
CA ALA A 402 21.39 -19.07 7.91
C ALA A 402 22.51 -20.12 8.08
N ALA A 403 23.77 -19.71 7.87
CA ALA A 403 24.91 -20.58 8.10
C ALA A 403 25.07 -20.96 9.58
N GLU A 404 24.91 -20.01 10.49
CA GLU A 404 24.96 -20.25 11.94
C GLU A 404 23.77 -21.10 12.44
N ALA A 405 22.60 -20.90 11.85
CA ALA A 405 21.40 -21.70 12.10
C ALA A 405 21.40 -23.08 11.41
N GLU A 406 22.46 -23.39 10.65
CA GLU A 406 22.65 -24.62 9.87
C GLU A 406 21.53 -24.89 8.85
N VAL A 407 20.96 -23.84 8.25
CA VAL A 407 19.96 -23.97 7.17
C VAL A 407 20.63 -24.57 5.92
N PRO A 408 20.20 -25.74 5.42
CA PRO A 408 20.90 -26.43 4.34
C PRO A 408 20.82 -25.74 2.97
N TRP A 409 19.70 -25.09 2.66
CA TRP A 409 19.44 -24.51 1.33
C TRP A 409 19.14 -23.02 1.40
N ILE A 410 19.73 -22.24 0.49
CA ILE A 410 19.43 -20.81 0.33
C ILE A 410 19.01 -20.57 -1.12
N LEU A 411 17.85 -19.94 -1.32
CA LEU A 411 17.42 -19.39 -2.60
C LEU A 411 17.65 -17.87 -2.53
N PRO A 412 18.83 -17.38 -2.99
CA PRO A 412 19.17 -15.97 -2.91
C PRO A 412 18.34 -15.13 -3.89
N ASN A 413 18.47 -13.81 -3.81
CA ASN A 413 17.72 -12.84 -4.60
C ASN A 413 18.10 -12.83 -6.11
N GLU A 414 17.73 -13.90 -6.81
CA GLU A 414 18.13 -14.19 -8.19
C GLU A 414 17.00 -14.12 -9.21
N PHE A 415 15.79 -13.74 -8.80
CA PHE A 415 14.55 -13.67 -9.60
C PHE A 415 14.58 -12.61 -10.73
N GLY A 416 15.57 -12.67 -11.62
CA GLY A 416 15.82 -11.71 -12.69
C GLY A 416 16.70 -12.29 -13.80
N TYR A 417 17.52 -11.45 -14.44
CA TYR A 417 18.46 -11.88 -15.49
C TYR A 417 19.52 -12.86 -14.96
N ASN A 418 20.18 -13.59 -15.88
CA ASN A 418 21.27 -14.50 -15.54
C ASN A 418 22.49 -13.75 -14.97
N SER A 419 22.66 -13.81 -13.64
CA SER A 419 23.75 -13.15 -12.92
C SER A 419 25.03 -14.00 -12.84
N ASP A 420 25.16 -15.05 -13.67
CA ASP A 420 26.40 -15.83 -13.81
C ASP A 420 27.28 -15.35 -14.98
N ASN A 421 26.83 -14.35 -15.73
CA ASN A 421 27.58 -13.76 -16.84
C ASN A 421 28.34 -12.50 -16.39
N ASP A 422 29.67 -12.59 -16.29
CA ASP A 422 30.52 -11.47 -15.82
C ASP A 422 30.48 -10.23 -16.71
N VAL A 423 30.24 -10.41 -18.02
CA VAL A 423 30.08 -9.28 -18.94
C VAL A 423 28.80 -8.52 -18.62
N VAL A 424 27.69 -9.23 -18.43
CA VAL A 424 26.40 -8.63 -18.07
C VAL A 424 26.45 -8.04 -16.66
N ASN A 425 27.09 -8.73 -15.71
CA ASN A 425 27.23 -8.26 -14.33
C ASN A 425 28.00 -6.94 -14.22
N LYS A 426 29.02 -6.75 -15.07
CA LYS A 426 29.76 -5.49 -15.16
C LYS A 426 28.88 -4.32 -15.58
N ASP A 427 27.87 -4.57 -16.40
CA ASP A 427 27.03 -3.54 -17.00
C ASP A 427 25.78 -3.20 -16.17
N THR A 428 25.37 -4.06 -15.24
CA THR A 428 24.04 -4.03 -14.59
C THR A 428 24.05 -3.60 -13.12
N LEU A 429 25.23 -3.26 -12.56
CA LEU A 429 25.50 -2.79 -11.18
C LEU A 429 25.04 -3.72 -10.03
N THR A 430 24.14 -4.67 -10.28
CA THR A 430 23.54 -5.60 -9.30
C THR A 430 24.13 -7.00 -9.38
N GLY A 431 24.80 -7.34 -10.48
CA GLY A 431 25.35 -8.67 -10.71
C GLY A 431 26.50 -9.05 -9.79
N PHE A 432 27.45 -8.14 -9.58
CA PHE A 432 28.59 -8.41 -8.69
C PHE A 432 28.18 -8.62 -7.22
N PRO A 433 27.32 -7.79 -6.62
CA PRO A 433 26.79 -8.07 -5.28
C PRO A 433 26.13 -9.45 -5.17
N LYS A 434 25.30 -9.84 -6.14
CA LYS A 434 24.67 -11.17 -6.17
C LYS A 434 25.70 -12.31 -6.23
N LYS A 435 26.70 -12.19 -7.11
CA LYS A 435 27.79 -13.18 -7.21
C LYS A 435 28.62 -13.25 -5.92
N ALA A 436 28.86 -12.12 -5.26
CA ALA A 436 29.54 -12.08 -3.96
C ALA A 436 28.73 -12.79 -2.86
N GLN A 437 27.40 -12.64 -2.85
CA GLN A 437 26.51 -13.35 -1.92
C GLN A 437 26.55 -14.87 -2.12
N ARG A 438 26.50 -15.35 -3.36
CA ARG A 438 26.66 -16.79 -3.66
C ARG A 438 28.01 -17.32 -3.17
N LYS A 439 29.07 -16.56 -3.41
CA LYS A 439 30.40 -16.88 -2.90
C LYS A 439 30.46 -16.91 -1.37
N LEU A 440 29.80 -15.96 -0.68
CA LEU A 440 29.71 -15.95 0.78
C LEU A 440 29.00 -17.20 1.31
N ILE A 441 27.91 -17.64 0.65
CA ILE A 441 27.21 -18.89 1.00
C ILE A 441 28.16 -20.09 0.91
N GLU A 442 28.94 -20.18 -0.17
CA GLU A 442 29.93 -21.26 -0.37
C GLU A 442 31.08 -21.20 0.65
N GLU A 443 31.61 -20.00 0.93
CA GLU A 443 32.74 -19.80 1.86
C GLU A 443 32.37 -20.15 3.31
N LEU A 444 31.12 -19.90 3.72
CA LEU A 444 30.63 -20.29 5.05
C LEU A 444 30.48 -21.82 5.19
N GLY A 445 30.34 -22.55 4.08
CA GLY A 445 30.40 -24.01 4.05
C GLY A 445 29.25 -24.75 4.75
N LYS A 446 28.19 -24.04 5.15
CA LYS A 446 27.04 -24.57 5.90
C LYS A 446 25.79 -24.77 5.06
N SER A 447 25.65 -24.00 3.98
CA SER A 447 24.48 -24.03 3.10
C SER A 447 24.91 -24.23 1.65
N SER A 448 23.97 -24.63 0.80
CA SER A 448 24.11 -24.57 -0.65
C SER A 448 23.07 -23.66 -1.25
N TRP A 449 23.42 -22.99 -2.35
CA TRP A 449 22.52 -22.04 -2.99
C TRP A 449 21.86 -22.61 -4.25
N ILE A 450 20.65 -22.14 -4.56
CA ILE A 450 19.96 -22.40 -5.83
C ILE A 450 19.46 -21.07 -6.39
N GLY A 451 20.03 -20.63 -7.51
CA GLY A 451 19.66 -19.37 -8.15
C GLY A 451 18.45 -19.56 -9.06
N ILE A 452 17.36 -18.82 -8.86
CA ILE A 452 16.17 -18.90 -9.73
C ILE A 452 16.23 -17.77 -10.76
N ALA A 453 16.85 -18.02 -11.92
CA ALA A 453 16.98 -17.01 -12.98
C ALA A 453 15.76 -17.05 -13.90
N THR A 454 15.01 -15.94 -13.96
CA THR A 454 13.67 -15.90 -14.57
C THR A 454 13.59 -15.00 -15.80
N GLY A 455 14.64 -14.21 -16.05
CA GLY A 455 14.54 -13.01 -16.87
C GLY A 455 13.73 -11.94 -16.14
N TYR A 456 13.44 -10.82 -16.80
CA TYR A 456 12.52 -9.84 -16.21
C TYR A 456 11.09 -10.37 -16.19
N TRP A 457 10.28 -9.87 -15.25
CA TRP A 457 8.91 -10.34 -15.05
C TRP A 457 7.99 -9.77 -16.11
N TYR A 458 7.33 -10.62 -16.90
CA TYR A 458 6.67 -10.23 -18.15
C TYR A 458 5.61 -9.13 -17.96
N GLU A 459 4.57 -9.43 -17.21
CA GLU A 459 3.40 -8.56 -17.02
C GLU A 459 3.78 -7.25 -16.30
N TYR A 460 4.70 -7.34 -15.34
CA TYR A 460 5.26 -6.18 -14.66
C TYR A 460 6.01 -5.28 -15.64
N SER A 461 7.00 -5.84 -16.34
CA SER A 461 7.87 -5.09 -17.24
C SER A 461 7.07 -4.42 -18.36
N LEU A 462 6.03 -5.09 -18.85
CA LEU A 462 5.17 -4.56 -19.90
C LEU A 462 4.22 -3.46 -19.39
N SER A 463 3.76 -3.53 -18.14
CA SER A 463 2.84 -2.53 -17.55
C SER A 463 3.48 -1.20 -17.15
N VAL A 464 4.81 -1.20 -16.99
CA VAL A 464 5.59 -0.14 -16.35
C VAL A 464 5.71 1.14 -17.20
N GLY A 465 5.45 1.04 -18.50
CA GLY A 465 5.53 2.14 -19.47
C GLY A 465 6.77 2.10 -20.37
N GLY A 466 6.92 3.11 -21.23
CA GLY A 466 7.87 3.09 -22.36
C GLY A 466 9.36 3.00 -21.98
N TRP A 467 9.73 3.03 -20.70
CA TRP A 467 11.12 2.96 -20.26
C TRP A 467 11.68 1.52 -20.13
N SER A 468 10.82 0.51 -19.94
CA SER A 468 11.20 -0.90 -19.72
C SER A 468 11.32 -1.69 -21.04
N PHE A 469 10.26 -2.38 -21.47
CA PHE A 469 10.18 -3.11 -22.74
C PHE A 469 9.91 -2.19 -23.94
N GLY A 470 9.83 -0.88 -23.72
CA GLY A 470 9.65 0.11 -24.80
C GLY A 470 8.19 0.38 -25.15
N PHE A 471 7.21 -0.07 -24.36
CA PHE A 471 5.79 0.12 -24.64
C PHE A 471 5.13 1.02 -23.60
N ASP A 472 4.56 2.14 -24.04
CA ASP A 472 3.63 2.95 -23.26
C ASP A 472 2.21 2.63 -23.73
N ILE A 473 1.56 1.72 -23.01
CA ILE A 473 0.24 1.20 -23.37
C ILE A 473 -0.83 2.31 -23.35
N LYS A 474 -0.74 3.24 -22.39
CA LYS A 474 -1.74 4.31 -22.21
C LYS A 474 -1.70 5.31 -23.35
N ASN A 475 -0.50 5.70 -23.72
CA ASN A 475 -0.27 6.69 -24.76
C ASN A 475 -0.17 6.05 -26.16
N LYS A 476 -0.36 4.74 -26.26
CA LYS A 476 -0.15 3.95 -27.49
C LYS A 476 1.19 4.27 -28.15
N GLU A 477 2.27 4.32 -27.38
CA GLU A 477 3.62 4.54 -27.91
C GLU A 477 4.46 3.26 -27.84
N ALA A 478 5.22 2.98 -28.89
CA ALA A 478 6.17 1.87 -28.94
C ALA A 478 7.55 2.37 -29.38
N THR A 479 8.57 2.04 -28.62
CA THR A 479 9.98 2.30 -28.91
C THR A 479 10.69 0.97 -29.08
N PHE A 480 10.93 0.57 -30.33
CA PHE A 480 11.72 -0.62 -30.63
C PHE A 480 13.21 -0.34 -30.41
N TYR A 481 13.89 -1.30 -29.80
CA TYR A 481 15.32 -1.27 -29.59
C TYR A 481 15.99 -1.93 -30.79
N ASP A 482 16.81 -1.16 -31.50
CA ASP A 482 17.36 -1.56 -32.80
C ASP A 482 16.22 -1.91 -33.79
N SER A 483 16.13 -3.14 -34.28
CA SER A 483 15.01 -3.66 -35.10
C SER A 483 13.87 -4.28 -34.27
N GLY A 484 14.04 -4.42 -32.95
CA GLY A 484 13.08 -5.06 -32.05
C GLY A 484 13.01 -6.59 -32.18
N ASP A 485 13.97 -7.22 -32.87
CA ASP A 485 13.99 -8.65 -33.18
C ASP A 485 14.83 -9.50 -32.19
N VAL A 486 15.60 -8.85 -31.30
CA VAL A 486 16.40 -9.52 -30.27
C VAL A 486 15.50 -10.23 -29.28
N LYS A 487 15.64 -11.56 -29.20
CA LYS A 487 14.87 -12.40 -28.28
C LYS A 487 15.47 -12.41 -26.88
N ILE A 488 14.58 -12.41 -25.89
CA ILE A 488 14.91 -12.54 -24.48
C ILE A 488 14.07 -13.64 -23.84
N HIS A 489 14.58 -14.21 -22.75
CA HIS A 489 13.77 -15.03 -21.85
C HIS A 489 13.12 -14.12 -20.81
N THR A 490 11.83 -14.32 -20.58
CA THR A 490 11.03 -13.60 -19.58
C THR A 490 10.00 -14.56 -18.99
N SER A 491 9.60 -14.32 -17.74
CA SER A 491 8.71 -15.20 -17.00
C SER A 491 7.60 -14.42 -16.30
N THR A 492 6.47 -15.07 -16.11
CA THR A 492 5.34 -14.51 -15.35
C THR A 492 5.52 -14.77 -13.86
N TRP A 493 4.96 -13.93 -12.99
CA TRP A 493 5.05 -14.17 -11.55
C TRP A 493 4.41 -15.51 -11.12
N PRO A 494 3.25 -15.94 -11.65
CA PRO A 494 2.69 -17.25 -11.33
C PRO A 494 3.62 -18.41 -11.69
N GLN A 495 4.27 -18.36 -12.85
CA GLN A 495 5.22 -19.40 -13.27
C GLN A 495 6.43 -19.46 -12.34
N ILE A 496 6.96 -18.31 -11.91
CA ILE A 496 8.05 -18.22 -10.94
C ILE A 496 7.65 -18.85 -9.59
N GLY A 497 6.43 -18.55 -9.11
CA GLY A 497 5.88 -19.16 -7.91
C GLY A 497 5.80 -20.69 -8.00
N LYS A 498 5.22 -21.21 -9.10
CA LYS A 498 5.13 -22.65 -9.37
C LYS A 498 6.51 -23.30 -9.43
N ALA A 499 7.48 -22.66 -10.09
CA ALA A 499 8.84 -23.17 -10.20
C ALA A 499 9.48 -23.40 -8.82
N VAL A 500 9.41 -22.40 -7.94
CA VAL A 500 9.96 -22.50 -6.58
C VAL A 500 9.23 -23.56 -5.76
N ALA A 501 7.90 -23.59 -5.81
CA ALA A 501 7.09 -24.55 -5.06
C ALA A 501 7.35 -26.00 -5.50
N ASN A 502 7.46 -26.23 -6.81
CA ASN A 502 7.75 -27.55 -7.35
C ASN A 502 9.21 -27.96 -7.06
N LEU A 503 10.16 -27.03 -7.18
CA LEU A 503 11.57 -27.27 -6.85
C LEU A 503 11.73 -27.72 -5.39
N LEU A 504 11.09 -27.01 -4.45
CA LEU A 504 11.16 -27.36 -3.03
C LEU A 504 10.31 -28.58 -2.65
N SER A 505 9.41 -29.03 -3.54
CA SER A 505 8.66 -30.27 -3.40
C SER A 505 9.42 -31.52 -3.88
N LEU A 506 10.59 -31.36 -4.51
CA LEU A 506 11.40 -32.48 -4.97
C LEU A 506 12.04 -33.22 -3.78
N PRO A 507 12.36 -34.52 -3.93
CA PRO A 507 13.24 -35.20 -2.99
C PRO A 507 14.59 -34.48 -2.88
N ILE A 508 15.17 -34.43 -1.68
CA ILE A 508 16.49 -33.80 -1.46
C ILE A 508 17.57 -34.57 -2.24
N THR A 509 17.54 -35.90 -2.18
CA THR A 509 18.39 -36.85 -2.90
C THR A 509 17.54 -38.03 -3.37
N SER A 510 18.09 -38.83 -4.28
CA SER A 510 17.48 -40.07 -4.78
C SER A 510 18.58 -41.05 -5.15
N ASP A 511 18.34 -42.34 -4.93
CA ASP A 511 19.23 -43.42 -5.41
C ASP A 511 19.07 -43.66 -6.93
N ASP A 512 17.95 -43.19 -7.50
CA ASP A 512 17.75 -43.17 -8.95
C ASP A 512 18.47 -41.97 -9.56
N SER A 513 19.54 -42.24 -10.31
CA SER A 513 20.35 -41.23 -11.02
C SER A 513 19.58 -40.40 -12.06
N SER A 514 18.40 -40.85 -12.48
CA SER A 514 17.55 -40.14 -13.44
C SER A 514 16.52 -39.21 -12.78
N ALA A 515 16.31 -39.34 -11.47
CA ALA A 515 15.34 -38.54 -10.74
C ALA A 515 15.83 -37.09 -10.55
N THR A 516 14.96 -36.12 -10.82
CA THR A 516 15.25 -34.72 -10.49
C THR A 516 15.09 -34.52 -8.98
N THR A 517 16.11 -33.95 -8.35
CA THR A 517 16.19 -33.72 -6.89
C THR A 517 16.61 -32.30 -6.58
N VAL A 518 16.36 -31.82 -5.37
CA VAL A 518 16.90 -30.51 -4.93
C VAL A 518 18.43 -30.47 -5.06
N SER A 519 19.11 -31.57 -4.72
CA SER A 519 20.58 -31.66 -4.82
C SER A 519 21.12 -31.56 -6.24
N SER A 520 20.31 -31.85 -7.27
CA SER A 520 20.72 -31.69 -8.67
C SER A 520 21.00 -30.22 -9.05
N PHE A 521 20.40 -29.27 -8.30
CA PHE A 521 20.56 -27.82 -8.46
C PHE A 521 21.59 -27.20 -7.50
N ARG A 522 22.35 -28.01 -6.74
CA ARG A 522 23.32 -27.51 -5.77
C ARG A 522 24.33 -26.55 -6.38
N ASN A 523 24.36 -25.31 -5.87
CA ASN A 523 25.22 -24.22 -6.30
C ASN A 523 25.11 -23.96 -7.81
N LYS A 524 23.88 -24.04 -8.32
CA LYS A 524 23.54 -23.85 -9.73
C LYS A 524 22.29 -22.99 -9.88
N PHE A 525 22.11 -22.49 -11.09
CA PHE A 525 20.89 -21.84 -11.49
C PHE A 525 19.84 -22.86 -11.97
N ALA A 526 18.60 -22.65 -11.58
CA ALA A 526 17.41 -23.13 -12.29
C ALA A 526 16.91 -21.99 -13.18
N PHE A 527 17.01 -22.16 -14.50
CA PHE A 527 16.55 -21.17 -15.47
C PHE A 527 15.06 -21.37 -15.77
N ILE A 528 14.24 -20.37 -15.47
CA ILE A 528 12.79 -20.40 -15.66
C ILE A 528 12.44 -19.44 -16.79
N SER A 529 11.54 -19.86 -17.66
CA SER A 529 11.04 -19.02 -18.74
C SER A 529 9.57 -19.32 -19.02
N SER A 530 8.74 -18.29 -19.10
CA SER A 530 7.39 -18.42 -19.70
C SER A 530 7.45 -18.22 -21.21
N PHE A 531 8.30 -17.29 -21.65
CA PHE A 531 8.37 -16.83 -23.03
C PHE A 531 9.82 -16.62 -23.49
N TYR A 532 10.09 -17.03 -24.74
CA TYR A 532 11.29 -16.67 -25.50
C TYR A 532 10.93 -15.80 -26.71
N VAL A 533 10.87 -14.48 -26.47
CA VAL A 533 10.18 -13.50 -27.32
C VAL A 533 11.02 -12.24 -27.53
N ASN A 534 10.75 -11.51 -28.61
CA ASN A 534 11.31 -10.18 -28.86
C ASN A 534 10.23 -9.08 -28.76
N GLN A 535 10.60 -7.82 -29.00
CA GLN A 535 9.65 -6.72 -28.92
C GLN A 535 8.56 -6.80 -29.99
N GLN A 536 8.84 -7.34 -31.18
CA GLN A 536 7.81 -7.52 -32.21
C GLN A 536 6.76 -8.55 -31.77
N ASP A 537 7.16 -9.65 -31.14
CA ASP A 537 6.26 -10.67 -30.59
C ASP A 537 5.35 -10.08 -29.50
N ILE A 538 5.95 -9.32 -28.57
CA ILE A 538 5.22 -8.62 -27.49
C ILE A 538 4.22 -7.62 -28.08
N PHE A 539 4.65 -6.83 -29.07
CA PHE A 539 3.77 -5.84 -29.69
C PHE A 539 2.62 -6.49 -30.46
N ALA A 540 2.87 -7.61 -31.16
CA ALA A 540 1.81 -8.36 -31.82
C ALA A 540 0.75 -8.86 -30.81
N SER A 541 1.18 -9.31 -29.63
CA SER A 541 0.28 -9.65 -28.53
C SER A 541 -0.51 -8.44 -28.04
N LEU A 542 0.14 -7.30 -27.82
CA LEU A 542 -0.52 -6.05 -27.42
C LEU A 542 -1.61 -5.65 -28.41
N LEU A 543 -1.34 -5.70 -29.72
CA LEU A 543 -2.32 -5.38 -30.75
C LEU A 543 -3.55 -6.31 -30.68
N ARG A 544 -3.34 -7.62 -30.54
CA ARG A 544 -4.44 -8.60 -30.37
C ARG A 544 -5.28 -8.32 -29.13
N VAL A 545 -4.63 -8.14 -27.98
CA VAL A 545 -5.29 -7.97 -26.68
C VAL A 545 -6.03 -6.64 -26.56
N THR A 546 -5.45 -5.57 -27.11
CA THR A 546 -6.08 -4.23 -27.07
C THR A 546 -7.09 -4.02 -28.19
N GLY A 547 -7.16 -4.95 -29.16
CA GLY A 547 -7.98 -4.81 -30.36
C GLY A 547 -7.55 -3.63 -31.23
N THR A 548 -6.28 -3.22 -31.14
CA THR A 548 -5.73 -2.09 -31.90
C THR A 548 -4.92 -2.55 -33.11
N SER A 549 -4.74 -1.65 -34.08
CA SER A 549 -3.85 -1.85 -35.23
C SER A 549 -2.56 -1.05 -35.09
N ARG A 550 -1.55 -1.43 -35.89
CA ARG A 550 -0.19 -0.88 -35.81
C ARG A 550 -0.13 0.64 -36.09
N ASP A 551 -1.03 1.15 -36.92
CA ASP A 551 -1.19 2.56 -37.30
C ASP A 551 -1.81 3.42 -36.20
N GLU A 552 -2.46 2.82 -35.20
CA GLU A 552 -2.95 3.54 -34.02
C GLU A 552 -1.85 3.85 -32.98
N TRP A 553 -0.64 3.30 -33.19
CA TRP A 553 0.48 3.45 -32.26
C TRP A 553 1.53 4.40 -32.82
N LYS A 554 2.06 5.26 -31.95
CA LYS A 554 3.24 6.07 -32.27
C LYS A 554 4.49 5.21 -32.11
N ILE A 555 5.01 4.74 -33.24
CA ILE A 555 6.15 3.85 -33.30
C ILE A 555 7.44 4.63 -33.56
N SER A 556 8.44 4.38 -32.74
CA SER A 556 9.81 4.90 -32.89
C SER A 556 10.83 3.78 -32.73
N ASN A 557 12.08 4.05 -33.14
CA ASN A 557 13.19 3.14 -32.97
C ASN A 557 14.34 3.87 -32.26
N GLN A 558 15.04 3.18 -31.37
CA GLN A 558 16.20 3.70 -30.66
C GLN A 558 17.26 2.60 -30.53
N PRO A 559 18.54 2.86 -30.84
CA PRO A 559 19.57 1.83 -30.64
C PRO A 559 19.69 1.41 -29.17
N SER A 560 19.72 0.11 -28.89
CA SER A 560 19.78 -0.42 -27.51
C SER A 560 21.02 0.10 -26.76
N ALA A 561 22.17 0.17 -27.45
CA ALA A 561 23.42 0.70 -26.90
C ALA A 561 23.33 2.20 -26.54
N ALA A 562 22.65 3.00 -27.37
CA ALA A 562 22.46 4.43 -27.10
C ALA A 562 21.53 4.65 -25.90
N ARG A 563 20.45 3.85 -25.82
CA ARG A 563 19.54 3.84 -24.69
C ARG A 563 20.24 3.45 -23.39
N PHE A 564 21.05 2.39 -23.41
CA PHE A 564 21.88 1.98 -22.28
C PHE A 564 22.84 3.08 -21.82
N ALA A 565 23.55 3.72 -22.75
CA ALA A 565 24.45 4.82 -22.45
C ALA A 565 23.71 6.02 -21.81
N PHE A 566 22.52 6.35 -22.31
CA PHE A 566 21.67 7.40 -21.75
C PHE A 566 21.26 7.07 -20.30
N GLY A 567 20.81 5.85 -20.03
CA GLY A 567 20.48 5.42 -18.67
C GLY A 567 21.66 5.52 -17.70
N LYS A 568 22.87 5.13 -18.15
CA LYS A 568 24.10 5.32 -17.35
C LYS A 568 24.43 6.79 -17.10
N GLN A 569 24.23 7.66 -18.09
CA GLN A 569 24.47 9.10 -17.94
C GLN A 569 23.49 9.74 -16.94
N MET A 570 22.21 9.33 -16.97
CA MET A 570 21.22 9.76 -15.97
C MET A 570 21.68 9.39 -14.56
N LEU A 571 22.15 8.15 -14.37
CA LEU A 571 22.68 7.71 -13.07
C LEU A 571 23.89 8.54 -12.60
N GLN A 572 24.83 8.83 -13.50
CA GLN A 572 26.00 9.66 -13.19
C GLN A 572 25.59 11.08 -12.75
N LYS A 573 24.45 11.57 -13.21
CA LYS A 573 23.87 12.87 -12.82
C LYS A 573 22.96 12.79 -11.59
N GLY A 574 22.90 11.64 -10.92
CA GLY A 574 22.09 11.44 -9.71
C GLY A 574 20.63 11.02 -9.97
N ASP A 575 20.22 10.84 -11.23
CA ASP A 575 18.87 10.41 -11.57
C ASP A 575 18.76 8.88 -11.56
N ARG A 576 18.13 8.36 -10.52
CA ARG A 576 17.96 6.91 -10.27
C ARG A 576 17.10 6.22 -11.34
N ARG A 577 16.28 6.94 -12.10
CA ARG A 577 15.48 6.35 -13.20
C ARG A 577 16.37 5.77 -14.30
N GLY A 578 17.58 6.33 -14.45
CA GLY A 578 18.60 5.83 -15.37
C GLY A 578 18.98 4.36 -15.13
N PHE A 579 18.84 3.87 -13.90
CA PHE A 579 19.14 2.48 -13.55
C PHE A 579 18.22 1.50 -14.27
N GLY A 580 16.90 1.69 -14.17
CA GLY A 580 15.93 0.83 -14.85
C GLY A 580 16.11 0.87 -16.37
N LEU A 581 16.28 2.06 -16.93
CA LEU A 581 16.43 2.25 -18.37
C LEU A 581 17.70 1.57 -18.92
N ALA A 582 18.83 1.66 -18.22
CA ALA A 582 20.05 0.94 -18.58
C ALA A 582 19.87 -0.58 -18.43
N LEU A 583 19.26 -1.02 -17.33
CA LEU A 583 19.08 -2.43 -16.98
C LEU A 583 18.22 -3.18 -18.02
N TYR A 584 17.10 -2.60 -18.47
CA TYR A 584 16.26 -3.17 -19.52
C TYR A 584 16.90 -3.06 -20.91
N ALA A 585 17.54 -1.93 -21.25
CA ALA A 585 18.22 -1.80 -22.54
C ALA A 585 19.31 -2.88 -22.71
N ARG A 586 20.06 -3.18 -21.64
CA ARG A 586 21.15 -4.16 -21.67
C ARG A 586 20.70 -5.57 -22.01
N THR A 587 19.50 -5.99 -21.62
CA THR A 587 18.98 -7.33 -21.94
C THR A 587 18.59 -7.51 -23.41
N PHE A 588 18.32 -6.43 -24.12
CA PHE A 588 18.03 -6.47 -25.56
C PHE A 588 19.28 -6.28 -26.44
N PHE A 589 20.48 -6.38 -25.88
CA PHE A 589 21.68 -6.37 -26.70
C PHE A 589 21.76 -7.69 -27.51
N PRO A 590 22.23 -7.65 -28.76
CA PRO A 590 22.37 -8.83 -29.61
C PRO A 590 23.61 -9.68 -29.23
N ASP A 591 23.91 -9.80 -27.94
CA ASP A 591 25.04 -10.55 -27.38
C ASP A 591 24.60 -11.66 -26.41
N GLY A 592 23.29 -11.91 -26.33
CA GLY A 592 22.71 -12.97 -25.50
C GLY A 592 22.48 -12.57 -24.04
N ALA A 593 22.65 -11.30 -23.65
CA ALA A 593 22.49 -10.89 -22.25
C ALA A 593 21.07 -11.07 -21.68
N GLY A 594 20.04 -11.02 -22.50
CA GLY A 594 18.66 -11.32 -22.11
C GLY A 594 18.30 -12.81 -22.21
N THR A 595 19.26 -13.68 -22.50
CA THR A 595 19.01 -15.11 -22.70
C THR A 595 19.56 -15.97 -21.57
N HIS A 596 18.87 -17.07 -21.32
CA HIS A 596 19.32 -18.13 -20.42
C HIS A 596 19.83 -19.32 -21.25
N PRO A 597 20.62 -20.21 -20.64
CA PRO A 597 20.80 -21.58 -21.13
C PRO A 597 19.48 -22.37 -21.17
N SER A 598 19.55 -23.70 -21.24
CA SER A 598 18.38 -24.58 -21.22
C SER A 598 17.47 -24.33 -20.01
N SER A 599 16.16 -24.23 -20.26
CA SER A 599 15.12 -24.10 -19.24
C SER A 599 15.07 -25.32 -18.32
N ALA A 600 14.76 -25.08 -17.04
CA ALA A 600 14.49 -26.09 -16.03
C ALA A 600 13.00 -26.44 -15.92
N ASN A 601 12.14 -25.87 -16.78
CA ASN A 601 10.69 -26.02 -16.68
C ASN A 601 10.23 -27.48 -16.64
N ALA A 602 10.64 -28.31 -17.61
CA ALA A 602 10.33 -29.75 -17.62
C ALA A 602 10.80 -30.47 -16.34
N LEU A 603 12.03 -30.18 -15.87
CA LEU A 603 12.57 -30.78 -14.65
C LEU A 603 11.73 -30.44 -13.42
N LEU A 604 11.11 -29.26 -13.43
CA LEU A 604 10.24 -28.77 -12.35
C LEU A 604 8.75 -29.03 -12.63
N SER A 605 8.40 -29.78 -13.67
CA SER A 605 7.01 -30.08 -14.05
C SER A 605 6.13 -28.83 -14.17
N ILE A 606 6.69 -27.74 -14.71
CA ILE A 606 5.95 -26.53 -15.05
C ILE A 606 5.88 -26.38 -16.58
N PRO A 607 4.87 -25.66 -17.12
CA PRO A 607 4.71 -25.51 -18.57
C PRO A 607 5.96 -24.95 -19.26
N GLU A 608 6.33 -25.46 -20.44
CA GLU A 608 7.43 -24.89 -21.25
C GLU A 608 7.09 -23.50 -21.82
N THR A 609 5.80 -23.20 -21.97
CA THR A 609 5.30 -21.88 -22.32
C THR A 609 3.92 -21.63 -21.74
N GLU A 610 3.51 -20.37 -21.68
CA GLU A 610 2.19 -19.92 -21.25
C GLU A 610 1.46 -19.19 -22.39
N ASP A 611 0.22 -18.76 -22.19
CA ASP A 611 -0.47 -17.91 -23.17
C ASP A 611 0.02 -16.46 -23.03
N ILE A 612 0.72 -15.96 -24.04
CA ILE A 612 1.25 -14.59 -24.03
C ILE A 612 0.12 -13.53 -24.03
N ASP A 613 -1.03 -13.82 -24.65
CA ASP A 613 -2.14 -12.86 -24.74
C ASP A 613 -2.81 -12.70 -23.36
N GLU A 614 -2.92 -13.78 -22.57
CA GLU A 614 -3.42 -13.75 -21.19
C GLU A 614 -2.60 -12.81 -20.31
N TYR A 615 -1.27 -12.95 -20.35
CA TYR A 615 -0.38 -12.13 -19.51
C TYR A 615 -0.15 -10.74 -20.09
N THR A 616 -0.36 -10.55 -21.39
CA THR A 616 -0.44 -9.22 -22.00
C THR A 616 -1.70 -8.49 -21.53
N ALA A 617 -2.85 -9.17 -21.46
CA ALA A 617 -4.08 -8.59 -20.90
C ALA A 617 -3.89 -8.20 -19.43
N THR A 618 -3.17 -9.01 -18.66
CA THR A 618 -2.76 -8.67 -17.30
C THR A 618 -1.92 -7.39 -17.27
N ALA A 619 -0.90 -7.27 -18.14
CA ALA A 619 -0.07 -6.07 -18.22
C ALA A 619 -0.86 -4.82 -18.63
N VAL A 620 -1.78 -4.93 -19.60
CA VAL A 620 -2.67 -3.84 -20.04
C VAL A 620 -3.55 -3.37 -18.89
N LYS A 621 -4.14 -4.30 -18.13
CA LYS A 621 -4.91 -4.00 -16.93
C LYS A 621 -4.06 -3.26 -15.89
N MET A 622 -2.88 -3.79 -15.57
CA MET A 622 -1.93 -3.18 -14.63
C MET A 622 -1.53 -1.76 -15.06
N ALA A 623 -1.25 -1.56 -16.35
CA ALA A 623 -0.95 -0.24 -16.89
C ALA A 623 -2.13 0.69 -16.65
N ASN A 624 -3.33 0.34 -17.10
CA ASN A 624 -4.55 1.15 -16.95
C ASN A 624 -4.83 1.53 -15.47
N GLU A 625 -4.57 0.62 -14.54
CA GLU A 625 -4.72 0.82 -13.09
C GLU A 625 -3.60 1.66 -12.43
N ASN A 626 -2.62 2.16 -13.20
CA ASN A 626 -1.41 2.84 -12.68
C ASN A 626 -0.70 1.98 -11.63
N TYR A 627 -0.60 0.67 -11.87
CA TYR A 627 -0.03 -0.28 -10.90
C TYR A 627 1.36 0.13 -10.45
N PHE A 628 2.21 0.61 -11.37
CA PHE A 628 3.58 0.98 -11.03
C PHE A 628 3.64 2.17 -10.07
N GLU A 629 2.91 3.23 -10.38
CA GLU A 629 2.80 4.45 -9.57
C GLU A 629 2.15 4.16 -8.21
N ASN A 630 1.12 3.32 -8.17
CA ASN A 630 0.33 3.06 -6.98
C ASN A 630 0.94 2.00 -6.05
N LYS A 631 1.63 0.98 -6.61
CA LYS A 631 2.08 -0.20 -5.84
C LYS A 631 3.59 -0.32 -5.72
N VAL A 632 4.37 0.33 -6.58
CA VAL A 632 5.81 0.06 -6.72
C VAL A 632 6.63 1.26 -6.28
N VAL A 633 6.34 2.44 -6.82
CA VAL A 633 7.00 3.70 -6.44
C VAL A 633 6.97 3.94 -4.92
N PRO A 634 5.85 3.72 -4.20
CA PRO A 634 5.81 3.90 -2.74
C PRO A 634 6.69 2.91 -1.97
N ARG A 635 7.08 1.78 -2.56
CA ARG A 635 7.91 0.74 -1.92
C ARG A 635 9.40 0.92 -2.16
N ILE A 636 9.80 1.46 -3.31
CA ILE A 636 11.21 1.59 -3.71
C ILE A 636 11.80 2.98 -3.49
N THR A 637 10.95 3.97 -3.20
CA THR A 637 11.38 5.28 -2.73
C THR A 637 11.42 5.19 -1.21
N PRO A 638 12.59 5.13 -0.55
CA PRO A 638 12.64 5.15 0.90
C PRO A 638 11.89 6.39 1.38
N ALA A 639 11.09 6.25 2.45
CA ALA A 639 10.79 7.40 3.27
C ALA A 639 12.16 7.96 3.69
N SER A 640 12.54 9.12 3.17
CA SER A 640 13.72 9.84 3.64
C SER A 640 13.55 9.99 5.16
N SER A 641 14.38 9.27 5.90
CA SER A 641 14.50 9.31 7.36
C SER A 641 14.77 10.71 7.88
#